data_AF-V8ANM2-F1
#
_entry.id   AF-V8ANM2-F1
#
_cell.length_a   1.000
_cell.length_b   1.000
_cell.length_c   1.000
_cell.angle_alpha   90.00
_cell.angle_beta   90.00
_cell.angle_gamma   90.00
#
_symmetry.space_group_name_H-M   'P 1'
#
loop_
_entity.id
_entity.type
_entity.pdbx_description
1 polymer ?
#
loop_
_entity_poly.entity_id
_entity_poly.type
_entity_poly.pdbx_seq_one_letter_code
_entity_poly.pdbx_strand_id
1 'polypeptide(L)'
;MKRVCKFIFQIVCLLATVFLLSIENRIFADSAKDVSNDLTFLEFSSGEARDGETITVNFKFEDKKMQIKTGDFINITWLNTDLVKGEGFEKAVDLTVKNKIVGTLTVSKNQAQVKFNDNITGLTDIQGWGTFDIQVRNFSESSAAVKLLVEGGGLASSIQVKKEQTGNNSTLFYNKMGDMLPDDPQHVRWFLTSNINKTEVEQPVFIKDQIQGGQRLDPSTFVIQVIGYAGYKEYTGEQGVSKFLNDYPGVGLTYSAQTNVIDIYIPTNIARYQSIVITYKTSIEVFDQEKFLNKSQAWYKEYGKPAVSGKEFDYTVVNTNISGGIDGKYKGQLKITKKLKGTNITIPNVEFNLNRLDHRLIDGAEVISLTTNSNGEAVVKNLEEGQYEVREVNAPKWISFNKSEEKYAFSIEKSNTKETELTIFNSKKTEDITANKIWNGGPDSKPTIYFKLFRKVDGSEKEEVPHSEIKKLINGQTETMWSNVEQYDDYGNAYSFSVEEVNKNGQNDVPTNYTKKEEGTTVTNTYTPELTTVSGTKIWEDNNNHEGTRPSSITVNLLADNVVVDKKIVKETDGWSYTFANLPLLKEGNEIKYSIEEEKVPGYKTIINGFNLTNQLEKDNNPTSQFITVNKVWDDYNNQDNLRPNSIQVQLYKDGKALKDKILTLDESNHWKSSFIVADGFSSKKDEHYSVKEISNIKRYSTTIDTVDNNVTITNHHVPKYFKVSGEKIWKDNNDQKKKRPTSITINLLANNKIIAQKKVTALENWKYEFIDLPVMDKGKQINYRITEDKVPGYRTSVEKFNIINTIEDSISEDSISSEDEDLSAKLSKEKETEMIKQKQQLPKTGTLNQSLILMLSGVMLSFVGYIIHKLRK
;
A
#
# COMPACT_ATOMS: atom_id res chain seq x y z
N MET A 1 41.47 -18.44 -33.53
CA MET A 1 40.39 -18.29 -32.51
C MET A 1 40.90 -18.27 -31.07
N LYS A 2 41.59 -19.30 -30.54
CA LYS A 2 42.05 -19.32 -29.13
C LYS A 2 43.00 -18.18 -28.70
N ARG A 3 43.79 -17.60 -29.62
CA ARG A 3 44.66 -16.43 -29.33
C ARG A 3 43.90 -15.10 -29.36
N VAL A 4 42.80 -15.00 -30.11
CA VAL A 4 41.98 -13.80 -30.22
C VAL A 4 41.06 -13.66 -28.99
N CYS A 5 40.50 -14.77 -28.49
CA CYS A 5 39.74 -14.76 -27.24
C CYS A 5 40.60 -14.43 -26.01
N LYS A 6 41.89 -14.80 -26.01
CA LYS A 6 42.82 -14.45 -24.92
C LYS A 6 43.17 -12.96 -24.91
N PHE A 7 43.30 -12.34 -26.09
CA PHE A 7 43.57 -10.92 -26.24
C PHE A 7 42.35 -10.05 -25.89
N ILE A 8 41.15 -10.48 -26.29
CA ILE A 8 39.89 -9.83 -25.92
C ILE A 8 39.61 -9.96 -24.42
N PHE A 9 39.88 -11.11 -23.81
CA PHE A 9 39.72 -11.30 -22.37
C PHE A 9 40.71 -10.44 -21.55
N GLN A 10 41.94 -10.25 -22.05
CA GLN A 10 42.91 -9.34 -21.43
C GLN A 10 42.53 -7.86 -21.58
N ILE A 11 41.93 -7.45 -22.71
CA ILE A 11 41.42 -6.09 -22.90
C ILE A 11 40.17 -5.83 -22.04
N VAL A 12 39.28 -6.82 -21.91
CA VAL A 12 38.11 -6.72 -21.02
C VAL A 12 38.52 -6.70 -19.54
N CYS A 13 39.57 -7.43 -19.15
CA CYS A 13 40.11 -7.35 -17.79
C CYS A 13 40.85 -6.03 -17.54
N LEU A 14 41.53 -5.45 -18.53
CA LEU A 14 42.20 -4.15 -18.43
C LEU A 14 41.20 -2.98 -18.42
N LEU A 15 40.10 -3.10 -19.17
CA LEU A 15 38.98 -2.15 -19.11
C LEU A 15 38.17 -2.31 -17.82
N ALA A 16 38.01 -3.53 -17.29
CA ALA A 16 37.38 -3.75 -15.99
C ALA A 16 38.23 -3.27 -14.81
N THR A 17 39.57 -3.30 -14.89
CA THR A 17 40.44 -2.69 -13.88
C THR A 17 40.51 -1.17 -13.99
N VAL A 18 40.35 -0.59 -15.19
CA VAL A 18 40.18 0.88 -15.36
C VAL A 18 38.76 1.33 -14.94
N PHE A 19 37.75 0.46 -15.04
CA PHE A 19 36.39 0.72 -14.54
C PHE A 19 36.25 0.49 -13.02
N LEU A 20 37.06 -0.42 -12.44
CA LEU A 20 37.12 -0.66 -10.99
C LEU A 20 38.12 0.26 -10.25
N LEU A 21 39.00 0.95 -10.98
CA LEU A 21 39.78 2.10 -10.48
C LEU A 21 39.07 3.45 -10.70
N SER A 22 37.83 3.44 -11.22
CA SER A 22 36.98 4.64 -11.33
C SER A 22 35.73 4.61 -10.44
N ILE A 23 35.66 3.64 -9.52
CA ILE A 23 34.72 3.63 -8.39
C ILE A 23 35.50 3.42 -7.08
N GLU A 24 36.56 4.20 -6.89
CA GLU A 24 36.90 4.67 -5.54
C GLU A 24 36.09 5.94 -5.33
N ASN A 25 35.17 5.88 -4.36
CA ASN A 25 34.53 7.01 -3.68
C ASN A 25 34.57 8.35 -4.44
N ARG A 26 33.62 8.57 -5.35
CA ARG A 26 33.06 9.93 -5.51
C ARG A 26 32.05 10.19 -4.39
N ILE A 27 32.50 10.08 -3.15
CA ILE A 27 32.08 11.09 -2.17
C ILE A 27 32.87 12.30 -2.62
N PHE A 28 32.21 13.32 -3.15
CA PHE A 28 32.85 14.63 -3.21
C PHE A 28 33.20 14.98 -1.76
N ALA A 29 34.44 14.69 -1.34
CA ALA A 29 35.05 15.46 -0.28
C ALA A 29 35.08 16.87 -0.85
N ASP A 30 34.19 17.73 -0.34
CA ASP A 30 34.25 19.16 -0.61
C ASP A 30 35.70 19.56 -0.38
N SER A 31 36.34 20.15 -1.38
CA SER A 31 37.76 20.52 -1.28
C SER A 31 37.93 21.41 -0.06
N ALA A 32 38.82 21.04 0.87
CA ALA A 32 39.13 21.80 2.07
C ALA A 32 39.15 23.31 1.78
N LYS A 33 38.19 24.05 2.32
CA LYS A 33 37.98 25.46 1.97
C LYS A 33 38.53 26.36 3.06
N ASP A 34 39.17 27.45 2.63
CA ASP A 34 39.49 28.55 3.53
C ASP A 34 38.20 29.29 3.91
N VAL A 35 37.80 29.17 5.17
CA VAL A 35 36.63 29.83 5.77
C VAL A 35 37.05 30.93 6.74
N SER A 36 38.27 31.48 6.61
CA SER A 36 38.78 32.52 7.52
C SER A 36 37.88 33.74 7.62
N ASN A 37 37.09 34.05 6.59
CA ASN A 37 36.10 35.13 6.63
C ASN A 37 35.07 34.98 7.75
N ASP A 38 34.87 33.79 8.32
CA ASP A 38 34.01 33.56 9.48
C ASP A 38 34.62 34.03 10.82
N LEU A 39 35.85 34.55 10.81
CA LEU A 39 36.41 35.30 11.93
C LEU A 39 35.54 36.52 12.27
N THR A 40 35.26 36.69 13.56
CA THR A 40 34.47 37.79 14.13
C THR A 40 35.28 38.67 15.08
N PHE A 41 36.44 38.19 15.55
CA PHE A 41 37.35 38.91 16.43
C PHE A 41 38.79 38.44 16.19
N LEU A 42 39.75 39.36 16.19
CA LEU A 42 41.19 39.08 16.10
C LEU A 42 41.98 40.26 16.71
N GLU A 43 42.61 40.06 17.86
CA GLU A 43 43.38 41.12 18.55
C GLU A 43 44.57 40.57 19.35
N PHE A 44 45.59 41.41 19.52
CA PHE A 44 46.63 41.19 20.52
C PHE A 44 46.09 41.46 21.93
N SER A 45 46.61 40.75 22.93
CA SER A 45 46.31 40.97 24.35
C SER A 45 46.87 42.29 24.92
N SER A 46 47.84 42.90 24.24
CA SER A 46 48.46 44.19 24.60
C SER A 46 48.66 45.05 23.35
N GLY A 47 48.73 46.38 23.53
CA GLY A 47 49.04 47.33 22.46
C GLY A 47 50.55 47.49 22.18
N GLU A 48 51.40 47.02 23.09
CA GLU A 48 52.86 47.10 22.96
C GLU A 48 53.57 45.88 23.56
N ALA A 49 54.75 45.58 23.04
CA ALA A 49 55.65 44.51 23.49
C ALA A 49 57.12 44.95 23.37
N ARG A 50 58.03 44.33 24.11
CA ARG A 50 59.48 44.50 24.00
C ARG A 50 60.09 43.50 23.03
N ASP A 51 61.27 43.80 22.49
CA ASP A 51 62.05 42.86 21.69
C ASP A 51 62.35 41.58 22.48
N GLY A 52 61.93 40.43 21.95
CA GLY A 52 62.06 39.12 22.58
C GLY A 52 60.88 38.71 23.47
N GLU A 53 59.91 39.60 23.70
CA GLU A 53 58.74 39.31 24.53
C GLU A 53 57.77 38.34 23.84
N THR A 54 57.12 37.52 24.65
CA THR A 54 56.01 36.65 24.23
C THR A 54 54.69 37.40 24.38
N ILE A 55 53.87 37.45 23.33
CA ILE A 55 52.57 38.10 23.34
C ILE A 55 51.46 37.15 22.89
N THR A 56 50.30 37.24 23.55
CA THR A 56 49.11 36.44 23.21
C THR A 56 48.26 37.11 22.13
N VAL A 57 47.84 36.33 21.14
CA VAL A 57 46.85 36.67 20.11
C VAL A 57 45.54 35.94 20.44
N ASN A 58 44.42 36.66 20.39
CA ASN A 58 43.09 36.12 20.65
C ASN A 58 42.20 36.25 19.41
N PHE A 59 41.40 35.23 19.12
CA PHE A 59 40.44 35.27 18.02
C PHE A 59 39.11 34.57 18.35
N LYS A 60 38.06 34.93 17.62
CA LYS A 60 36.74 34.27 17.65
C LYS A 60 36.21 34.07 16.23
N PHE A 61 35.40 33.04 16.03
CA PHE A 61 34.76 32.73 14.75
C PHE A 61 33.33 32.22 14.93
N GLU A 62 32.49 32.43 13.92
CA GLU A 62 31.09 31.97 13.90
C GLU A 62 30.68 31.56 12.49
N ASP A 63 29.91 30.47 12.31
CA ASP A 63 29.47 29.95 11.00
C ASP A 63 28.34 30.76 10.32
N LYS A 64 28.27 32.07 10.60
CA LYS A 64 27.20 32.95 10.13
C LYS A 64 27.33 33.36 8.66
N LYS A 65 28.55 33.49 8.13
CA LYS A 65 28.76 33.90 6.73
C LYS A 65 28.83 32.68 5.83
N MET A 66 29.51 31.63 6.27
CA MET A 66 29.52 30.33 5.61
C MET A 66 29.32 29.21 6.64
N GLN A 67 28.54 28.19 6.26
CA GLN A 67 28.44 26.98 7.05
C GLN A 67 29.79 26.25 7.02
N ILE A 68 30.39 26.04 8.19
CA ILE A 68 31.65 25.30 8.36
C ILE A 68 31.39 23.81 8.11
N LYS A 69 32.21 23.21 7.25
CA LYS A 69 32.15 21.79 6.88
C LYS A 69 33.43 21.06 7.24
N THR A 70 33.36 19.74 7.11
CA THR A 70 34.51 18.85 7.18
C THR A 70 35.61 19.28 6.24
N GLY A 71 36.84 19.37 6.75
CA GLY A 71 38.03 19.73 5.98
C GLY A 71 38.25 21.24 5.83
N ASP A 72 37.26 22.08 6.13
CA ASP A 72 37.43 23.53 6.14
C ASP A 72 38.46 23.97 7.17
N PHE A 73 39.03 25.16 6.96
CA PHE A 73 40.01 25.73 7.89
C PHE A 73 39.92 27.26 8.00
N ILE A 74 40.28 27.77 9.17
CA ILE A 74 40.48 29.20 9.44
C ILE A 74 41.97 29.43 9.61
N ASN A 75 42.53 30.39 8.89
CA ASN A 75 43.94 30.74 8.92
C ASN A 75 44.13 32.15 9.49
N ILE A 76 45.11 32.29 10.37
CA ILE A 76 45.55 33.55 10.95
C ILE A 76 47.06 33.65 10.71
N THR A 77 47.48 34.69 10.01
CA THR A 77 48.88 34.89 9.61
C THR A 77 49.41 36.18 10.21
N TRP A 78 50.73 36.26 10.43
CA TRP A 78 51.39 37.51 10.78
C TRP A 78 52.50 37.84 9.78
N LEU A 79 52.62 39.12 9.45
CA LEU A 79 53.50 39.59 8.39
C LEU A 79 54.89 39.88 8.94
N ASN A 80 55.81 38.97 8.63
CA ASN A 80 57.23 39.14 8.94
C ASN A 80 57.91 40.05 7.91
N THR A 81 58.77 40.95 8.39
CA THR A 81 59.59 41.86 7.59
C THR A 81 61.06 41.75 8.02
N ASP A 82 61.95 42.49 7.34
CA ASP A 82 63.35 42.59 7.76
C ASP A 82 63.51 43.32 9.10
N LEU A 83 62.55 44.16 9.48
CA LEU A 83 62.60 44.98 10.69
C LEU A 83 61.90 44.34 11.90
N VAL A 84 60.88 43.51 11.67
CA VAL A 84 60.12 42.88 12.73
C VAL A 84 59.70 41.48 12.35
N LYS A 85 59.81 40.53 13.29
CA LYS A 85 59.31 39.16 13.13
C LYS A 85 58.44 38.74 14.31
N GLY A 86 57.34 38.07 14.01
CA GLY A 86 56.61 37.22 14.93
C GLY A 86 56.95 35.76 14.65
N GLU A 87 57.18 34.98 15.69
CA GLU A 87 57.38 33.54 15.60
C GLU A 87 56.40 32.84 16.56
N GLY A 88 55.47 32.07 16.01
CA GLY A 88 54.51 31.30 16.79
C GLY A 88 55.15 30.08 17.43
N PHE A 89 54.76 29.76 18.67
CA PHE A 89 55.24 28.55 19.35
C PHE A 89 54.54 27.31 18.77
N GLU A 90 55.31 26.38 18.21
CA GLU A 90 54.77 25.19 17.50
C GLU A 90 54.03 24.22 18.44
N LYS A 91 52.72 24.42 18.60
CA LYS A 91 51.83 23.60 19.43
C LYS A 91 50.49 23.36 18.74
N ALA A 92 49.75 22.35 19.20
CA ALA A 92 48.39 22.09 18.78
C ALA A 92 47.47 21.84 19.98
N VAL A 93 46.22 22.25 19.87
CA VAL A 93 45.16 21.97 20.85
C VAL A 93 43.89 21.52 20.13
N ASP A 94 43.27 20.46 20.65
CA ASP A 94 42.03 19.94 20.10
C ASP A 94 40.82 20.77 20.54
N LEU A 95 39.96 21.08 19.58
CA LEU A 95 38.67 21.73 19.80
C LEU A 95 37.60 20.64 19.94
N THR A 96 36.95 20.59 21.11
CA THR A 96 36.01 19.51 21.43
C THR A 96 34.60 20.01 21.67
N VAL A 97 33.61 19.28 21.15
CA VAL A 97 32.18 19.41 21.50
C VAL A 97 31.76 18.10 22.15
N LYS A 98 31.33 18.13 23.42
CA LYS A 98 30.91 16.94 24.19
C LYS A 98 31.91 15.78 24.12
N ASN A 99 33.20 16.07 24.36
CA ASN A 99 34.31 15.12 24.33
C ASN A 99 34.62 14.49 22.96
N LYS A 100 34.05 14.98 21.86
CA LYS A 100 34.48 14.63 20.49
C LYS A 100 35.33 15.75 19.91
N ILE A 101 36.49 15.42 19.39
CA ILE A 101 37.35 16.35 18.66
C ILE A 101 36.65 16.69 17.34
N VAL A 102 36.27 17.94 17.14
CA VAL A 102 35.61 18.44 15.91
C VAL A 102 36.55 19.27 15.03
N GLY A 103 37.69 19.67 15.59
CA GLY A 103 38.77 20.33 14.88
C GLY A 103 40.00 20.49 15.77
N THR A 104 41.08 21.03 15.22
CA THR A 104 42.33 21.26 15.94
C THR A 104 42.85 22.65 15.59
N LEU A 105 43.23 23.43 16.61
CA LEU A 105 43.99 24.67 16.46
C LEU A 105 45.48 24.32 16.49
N THR A 106 46.18 24.59 15.40
CA THR A 106 47.63 24.36 15.27
C THR A 106 48.34 25.69 15.06
N VAL A 107 49.36 25.96 15.85
CA VAL A 107 50.25 27.11 15.71
C VAL A 107 51.53 26.62 15.09
N SER A 108 52.00 27.32 14.07
CA SER A 108 53.29 27.12 13.44
C SER A 108 54.06 28.44 13.44
N LYS A 109 55.31 28.43 12.98
CA LYS A 109 56.19 29.60 13.00
C LYS A 109 55.58 30.89 12.43
N ASN A 110 54.77 30.81 11.37
CA ASN A 110 54.23 31.99 10.66
C ASN A 110 52.70 32.10 10.62
N GLN A 111 51.99 31.09 11.14
CA GLN A 111 50.54 31.08 11.10
C GLN A 111 49.94 30.21 12.22
N ALA A 112 48.71 30.54 12.61
CA ALA A 112 47.83 29.67 13.36
C ALA A 112 46.64 29.24 12.49
N GLN A 113 46.30 27.96 12.53
CA GLN A 113 45.22 27.39 11.72
C GLN A 113 44.28 26.56 12.58
N VAL A 114 42.98 26.82 12.50
CA VAL A 114 41.94 25.90 12.96
C VAL A 114 41.53 25.03 11.77
N LYS A 115 41.61 23.70 11.91
CA LYS A 115 41.17 22.76 10.87
C LYS A 115 40.06 21.87 11.40
N PHE A 116 38.94 21.80 10.69
CA PHE A 116 37.76 21.03 11.10
C PHE A 116 37.76 19.61 10.50
N ASN A 117 37.31 18.63 11.27
CA ASN A 117 37.25 17.22 10.87
C ASN A 117 35.81 16.73 10.69
N ASP A 118 35.62 15.46 10.33
CA ASP A 118 34.32 14.84 10.02
C ASP A 118 33.27 15.00 11.13
N ASN A 119 33.68 15.10 12.40
CA ASN A 119 32.77 15.26 13.54
C ASN A 119 32.09 16.63 13.60
N ILE A 120 32.52 17.60 12.78
CA ILE A 120 31.82 18.88 12.61
C ILE A 120 30.49 18.70 11.85
N THR A 121 30.33 17.59 11.11
CA THR A 121 29.15 17.33 10.29
C THR A 121 27.87 17.30 11.13
N GLY A 122 26.88 18.09 10.74
CA GLY A 122 25.58 18.16 11.40
C GLY A 122 25.53 19.12 12.60
N LEU A 123 26.66 19.76 12.96
CA LEU A 123 26.66 20.92 13.83
C LEU A 123 26.21 22.17 13.07
N THR A 124 25.49 23.03 13.77
CA THR A 124 24.99 24.33 13.32
C THR A 124 25.10 25.33 14.46
N ASP A 125 24.99 26.62 14.17
CA ASP A 125 25.23 27.70 15.14
C ASP A 125 26.64 27.56 15.75
N ILE A 126 27.63 27.20 14.93
CA ILE A 126 29.00 26.96 15.39
C ILE A 126 29.62 28.27 15.83
N GLN A 127 30.11 28.29 17.06
CA GLN A 127 30.85 29.42 17.63
C GLN A 127 32.13 28.89 18.26
N GLY A 128 33.25 29.53 17.98
CA GLY A 128 34.52 29.12 18.56
C GLY A 128 35.44 30.29 18.85
N TRP A 129 36.47 29.98 19.61
CA TRP A 129 37.50 30.92 20.02
C TRP A 129 38.84 30.20 20.11
N GLY A 130 39.91 30.96 19.99
CA GLY A 130 41.25 30.46 20.25
C GLY A 130 42.17 31.56 20.74
N THR A 131 43.22 31.13 21.42
CA THR A 131 44.29 31.97 21.94
C THR A 131 45.61 31.24 21.74
N PHE A 132 46.63 31.99 21.35
CA PHE A 132 47.97 31.44 21.19
C PHE A 132 49.03 32.52 21.38
N ASP A 133 50.20 32.11 21.84
CA ASP A 133 51.35 32.98 22.02
C ASP A 133 52.26 33.01 20.78
N ILE A 134 52.83 34.19 20.52
CA ILE A 134 53.92 34.39 19.56
C ILE A 134 55.07 35.16 20.24
N GLN A 135 56.31 34.84 19.90
CA GLN A 135 57.46 35.68 20.26
C GLN A 135 57.62 36.79 19.23
N VAL A 136 57.80 38.03 19.68
CA VAL A 136 58.04 39.17 18.78
C VAL A 136 59.49 39.66 18.87
N ARG A 137 60.08 39.96 17.72
CA ARG A 137 61.48 40.38 17.57
C ARG A 137 61.56 41.66 16.75
N ASN A 138 62.31 42.64 17.24
CA ASN A 138 62.58 43.90 16.57
C ASN A 138 64.06 43.99 16.15
N PHE A 139 64.28 43.97 14.84
CA PHE A 139 65.60 44.01 14.20
C PHE A 139 66.01 45.41 13.73
N SER A 140 65.25 46.46 14.08
CA SER A 140 65.61 47.84 13.70
C SER A 140 66.98 48.26 14.27
N GLU A 141 67.70 49.06 13.50
CA GLU A 141 69.01 49.61 13.89
C GLU A 141 68.90 50.65 15.01
N SER A 142 67.74 51.31 15.14
CA SER A 142 67.44 52.27 16.21
C SER A 142 66.55 51.65 17.30
N SER A 143 66.45 52.29 18.46
CA SER A 143 65.48 51.95 19.52
C SER A 143 64.03 52.33 19.16
N ALA A 144 63.70 52.43 17.87
CA ALA A 144 62.37 52.77 17.39
C ALA A 144 61.42 51.58 17.56
N ALA A 145 60.16 51.88 17.87
CA ALA A 145 59.10 50.88 17.85
C ALA A 145 58.76 50.51 16.39
N VAL A 146 58.64 49.21 16.12
CA VAL A 146 58.23 48.69 14.79
C VAL A 146 56.90 47.95 14.93
N LYS A 147 56.02 48.11 13.95
CA LYS A 147 54.67 47.54 13.94
C LYS A 147 54.66 46.12 13.35
N LEU A 148 54.19 45.14 14.11
CA LEU A 148 53.85 43.80 13.61
C LEU A 148 52.34 43.71 13.33
N LEU A 149 51.95 43.12 12.20
CA LEU A 149 50.55 42.90 11.82
C LEU A 149 50.19 41.42 11.93
N VAL A 150 49.02 41.12 12.51
CA VAL A 150 48.33 39.83 12.42
C VAL A 150 47.02 40.01 11.65
N GLU A 151 46.69 39.08 10.76
CA GLU A 151 45.52 39.16 9.88
C GLU A 151 44.85 37.80 9.67
N GLY A 152 43.57 37.82 9.33
CA GLY A 152 42.78 36.64 8.96
C GLY A 152 41.36 37.04 8.57
N GLY A 153 40.83 36.51 7.46
CA GLY A 153 39.42 36.68 7.11
C GLY A 153 38.93 38.11 6.88
N GLY A 154 39.84 39.02 6.50
CA GLY A 154 39.56 40.45 6.37
C GLY A 154 39.65 41.24 7.69
N LEU A 155 39.90 40.59 8.82
CA LEU A 155 40.28 41.25 10.07
C LEU A 155 41.80 41.41 10.15
N ALA A 156 42.26 42.48 10.79
CA ALA A 156 43.67 42.69 11.06
C ALA A 156 43.87 43.46 12.37
N SER A 157 44.92 43.12 13.12
CA SER A 157 45.33 43.79 14.35
C SER A 157 46.84 43.98 14.37
N SER A 158 47.33 44.90 15.18
CA SER A 158 48.75 45.24 15.19
C SER A 158 49.27 45.59 16.56
N ILE A 159 50.56 45.31 16.78
CA ILE A 159 51.28 45.62 18.01
C ILE A 159 52.57 46.41 17.72
N GLN A 160 52.94 47.29 18.65
CA GLN A 160 54.22 48.01 18.61
C GLN A 160 55.30 47.23 19.36
N VAL A 161 56.38 46.85 18.68
CA VAL A 161 57.52 46.12 19.26
C VAL A 161 58.67 47.08 19.52
N LYS A 162 58.99 47.35 20.79
CA LYS A 162 60.02 48.30 21.22
C LYS A 162 61.34 47.59 21.48
N LYS A 163 62.43 48.15 20.94
CA LYS A 163 63.80 47.71 21.23
C LYS A 163 64.45 48.63 22.26
N GLU A 164 64.90 48.08 23.38
CA GLU A 164 65.62 48.85 24.40
C GLU A 164 67.06 49.16 23.94
N GLN A 165 67.63 50.27 24.42
CA GLN A 165 69.04 50.59 24.15
C GLN A 165 69.94 49.58 24.88
N THR A 166 70.85 48.92 24.15
CA THR A 166 71.79 47.96 24.72
C THR A 166 72.78 48.65 25.66
N GLY A 167 72.72 48.33 26.95
CA GLY A 167 73.75 48.68 27.93
C GLY A 167 74.98 47.80 27.73
N ASN A 168 76.13 48.41 27.42
CA ASN A 168 77.29 47.71 26.86
C ASN A 168 78.17 46.91 27.85
N ASN A 169 77.79 46.70 29.12
CA ASN A 169 78.56 45.85 30.04
C ASN A 169 77.67 45.26 31.15
N SER A 170 77.53 43.94 31.21
CA SER A 170 76.92 43.26 32.38
C SER A 170 77.85 43.41 33.58
N THR A 171 77.35 43.76 34.75
CA THR A 171 78.16 43.84 35.99
C THR A 171 78.28 42.49 36.71
N LEU A 172 77.57 41.46 36.23
CA LEU A 172 77.50 40.14 36.87
C LEU A 172 78.71 39.27 36.50
N PHE A 173 79.22 38.52 37.46
CA PHE A 173 80.21 37.48 37.21
C PHE A 173 79.56 36.18 36.72
N TYR A 174 78.55 35.72 37.46
CA TYR A 174 77.75 34.55 37.13
C TYR A 174 76.31 34.96 36.88
N ASN A 175 75.68 34.36 35.88
CA ASN A 175 74.28 34.57 35.56
C ASN A 175 73.63 33.23 35.14
N LYS A 176 72.37 33.06 35.57
CA LYS A 176 71.50 31.99 35.12
C LYS A 176 70.33 32.60 34.36
N MET A 177 70.05 32.06 33.18
CA MET A 177 68.92 32.46 32.35
C MET A 177 68.24 31.22 31.79
N GLY A 178 67.01 31.40 31.32
CA GLY A 178 66.32 30.38 30.54
C GLY A 178 65.36 31.02 29.55
N ASP A 179 65.05 30.29 28.49
CA ASP A 179 64.05 30.65 27.50
C ASP A 179 63.39 29.41 26.90
N MET A 180 62.36 29.65 26.10
CA MET A 180 61.68 28.64 25.28
C MET A 180 61.77 29.10 23.83
N LEU A 181 62.15 28.19 22.93
CA LEU A 181 62.24 28.51 21.52
C LEU A 181 60.87 28.32 20.84
N PRO A 182 60.47 29.22 19.92
CA PRO A 182 59.23 29.06 19.15
C PRO A 182 59.13 27.73 18.38
N ASP A 183 60.22 27.23 17.82
CA ASP A 183 60.31 25.98 17.06
C ASP A 183 60.54 24.74 17.94
N ASP A 184 60.74 24.91 19.24
CA ASP A 184 60.93 23.79 20.19
C ASP A 184 60.26 24.08 21.56
N PRO A 185 58.93 24.24 21.59
CA PRO A 185 58.22 24.59 22.83
C PRO A 185 58.03 23.39 23.77
N GLN A 186 58.52 22.20 23.41
CA GLN A 186 58.54 21.02 24.27
C GLN A 186 59.75 20.99 25.20
N HIS A 187 60.70 21.91 24.99
CA HIS A 187 61.91 22.03 25.79
C HIS A 187 62.07 23.45 26.32
N VAL A 188 62.59 23.54 27.55
CA VAL A 188 63.11 24.80 28.10
C VAL A 188 64.63 24.77 27.97
N ARG A 189 65.23 25.83 27.42
CA ARG A 189 66.68 25.99 27.40
C ARG A 189 67.12 26.75 28.64
N TRP A 190 68.24 26.34 29.20
CA TRP A 190 68.86 26.94 30.37
C TRP A 190 70.30 27.29 30.07
N PHE A 191 70.76 28.42 30.61
CA PHE A 191 72.10 28.96 30.43
C PHE A 191 72.74 29.19 31.79
N LEU A 192 73.92 28.62 32.01
CA LEU A 192 74.79 28.89 33.16
C LEU A 192 76.04 29.57 32.63
N THR A 193 76.14 30.88 32.81
CA THR A 193 77.25 31.68 32.28
C THR A 193 78.13 32.15 33.43
N SER A 194 79.36 31.63 33.48
CA SER A 194 80.36 31.99 34.49
C SER A 194 81.41 32.93 33.92
N ASN A 195 81.88 33.85 34.76
CA ASN A 195 82.85 34.89 34.44
C ASN A 195 82.53 35.64 33.13
N ILE A 196 81.33 36.20 33.03
CA ILE A 196 80.80 36.88 31.82
C ILE A 196 81.80 37.87 31.22
N ASN A 197 82.50 38.62 32.08
CA ASN A 197 83.45 39.67 31.70
C ASN A 197 84.90 39.20 31.58
N LYS A 198 85.18 37.89 31.68
CA LYS A 198 86.52 37.31 31.56
C LYS A 198 87.52 37.99 32.51
N THR A 199 87.11 38.20 33.74
CA THR A 199 87.91 38.86 34.78
C THR A 199 88.93 37.91 35.39
N GLU A 200 89.90 38.48 36.12
CA GLU A 200 90.79 37.72 37.00
C GLU A 200 90.00 37.18 38.20
N VAL A 201 90.29 35.94 38.61
CA VAL A 201 89.59 35.23 39.68
C VAL A 201 90.60 34.74 40.72
N GLU A 202 90.29 34.89 42.01
CA GLU A 202 91.17 34.53 43.13
C GLU A 202 90.88 33.15 43.74
N GLN A 203 89.72 32.56 43.43
CA GLN A 203 89.28 31.26 43.95
C GLN A 203 88.67 30.41 42.83
N PRO A 204 88.58 29.08 42.98
CA PRO A 204 87.84 28.25 42.05
C PRO A 204 86.36 28.66 41.99
N VAL A 205 85.70 28.39 40.86
CA VAL A 205 84.27 28.62 40.70
C VAL A 205 83.53 27.30 40.95
N PHE A 206 82.54 27.33 41.85
CA PHE A 206 81.60 26.22 42.03
C PHE A 206 80.21 26.71 41.64
N ILE A 207 79.45 25.88 40.93
CA ILE A 207 78.04 26.12 40.61
C ILE A 207 77.28 24.85 40.93
N LYS A 208 76.17 24.99 41.66
CA LYS A 208 75.20 23.93 41.89
C LYS A 208 73.88 24.34 41.27
N ASP A 209 73.38 23.53 40.36
CA ASP A 209 72.13 23.77 39.64
C ASP A 209 71.15 22.64 39.94
N GLN A 210 69.93 23.02 40.32
CA GLN A 210 68.85 22.11 40.68
C GLN A 210 67.59 22.48 39.89
N ILE A 211 67.33 21.69 38.86
CA ILE A 211 66.14 21.79 38.02
C ILE A 211 64.94 21.30 38.84
N GLN A 212 63.86 22.10 38.88
CA GLN A 212 62.66 21.74 39.65
C GLN A 212 61.71 20.84 38.83
N GLY A 213 60.63 20.37 39.46
CA GLY A 213 59.67 19.47 38.84
C GLY A 213 58.91 20.06 37.64
N GLY A 214 58.32 19.17 36.84
CA GLY A 214 57.62 19.51 35.59
C GLY A 214 58.50 19.49 34.35
N GLN A 215 59.81 19.32 34.53
CA GLN A 215 60.80 19.23 33.46
C GLN A 215 61.94 18.28 33.84
N ARG A 216 62.59 17.69 32.85
CA ARG A 216 63.67 16.72 33.03
C ARG A 216 64.88 17.09 32.19
N LEU A 217 66.07 17.07 32.78
CA LEU A 217 67.33 17.31 32.06
C LEU A 217 67.50 16.33 30.89
N ASP A 218 67.87 16.86 29.73
CA ASP A 218 68.33 16.07 28.58
C ASP A 218 69.84 16.30 28.37
N PRO A 219 70.71 15.40 28.85
CA PRO A 219 72.16 15.54 28.72
C PRO A 219 72.66 15.56 27.27
N SER A 220 71.90 15.00 26.33
CA SER A 220 72.29 15.00 24.92
C SER A 220 72.33 16.42 24.32
N THR A 221 71.70 17.38 25.00
CA THR A 221 71.56 18.78 24.55
C THR A 221 72.59 19.73 25.14
N PHE A 222 73.57 19.23 25.90
CA PHE A 222 74.63 20.08 26.44
C PHE A 222 75.39 20.80 25.32
N VAL A 223 75.61 22.10 25.51
CA VAL A 223 76.54 22.90 24.71
C VAL A 223 77.41 23.70 25.68
N ILE A 224 78.71 23.41 25.68
CA ILE A 224 79.69 24.08 26.53
C ILE A 224 80.55 24.97 25.64
N GLN A 225 80.53 26.27 25.88
CA GLN A 225 81.34 27.25 25.17
C GLN A 225 82.37 27.84 26.12
N VAL A 226 83.64 27.77 25.73
CA VAL A 226 84.75 28.41 26.44
C VAL A 226 85.23 29.59 25.61
N ILE A 227 85.08 30.78 26.17
CA ILE A 227 85.32 32.05 25.49
C ILE A 227 86.39 32.82 26.26
N GLY A 228 87.63 32.80 25.77
CA GLY A 228 88.76 33.51 26.39
C GLY A 228 89.63 34.24 25.37
N TYR A 229 90.74 34.80 25.84
CA TYR A 229 91.74 35.42 24.94
C TYR A 229 92.41 34.41 23.99
N ALA A 230 92.45 33.13 24.37
CA ALA A 230 93.00 32.06 23.55
C ALA A 230 92.06 31.61 22.41
N GLY A 231 90.86 32.20 22.30
CA GLY A 231 89.89 31.90 21.25
C GLY A 231 88.58 31.31 21.78
N TYR A 232 87.80 30.77 20.83
CA TYR A 232 86.49 30.15 21.05
C TYR A 232 86.60 28.64 20.90
N LYS A 233 86.07 27.89 21.88
CA LYS A 233 85.86 26.44 21.77
C LYS A 233 84.43 26.09 22.15
N GLU A 234 83.85 25.15 21.42
CA GLU A 234 82.51 24.63 21.67
C GLU A 234 82.54 23.10 21.76
N TYR A 235 81.77 22.56 22.69
CA TYR A 235 81.61 21.14 22.95
C TYR A 235 80.13 20.80 23.02
N THR A 236 79.65 19.87 22.20
CA THR A 236 78.23 19.55 22.07
C THR A 236 77.91 18.09 22.45
N GLY A 237 76.78 17.91 23.12
CA GLY A 237 76.27 16.64 23.62
C GLY A 237 77.15 16.01 24.72
N GLU A 238 76.76 14.81 25.16
CA GLU A 238 77.46 14.06 26.22
C GLU A 238 78.92 13.72 25.88
N GLN A 239 79.19 13.43 24.60
CA GLN A 239 80.56 13.23 24.12
C GLN A 239 81.37 14.54 24.17
N GLY A 240 80.72 15.67 23.89
CA GLY A 240 81.28 17.00 24.05
C GLY A 240 81.66 17.29 25.50
N VAL A 241 80.81 16.93 26.47
CA VAL A 241 81.14 17.03 27.90
C VAL A 241 82.42 16.23 28.22
N SER A 242 82.50 14.99 27.76
CA SER A 242 83.69 14.15 27.98
C SER A 242 84.96 14.77 27.38
N LYS A 243 84.85 15.32 26.17
CA LYS A 243 85.96 16.02 25.50
C LYS A 243 86.35 17.31 26.22
N PHE A 244 85.39 18.08 26.70
CA PHE A 244 85.63 19.29 27.50
C PHE A 244 86.42 18.97 28.77
N LEU A 245 86.02 17.93 29.51
CA LEU A 245 86.73 17.49 30.72
C LEU A 245 88.17 17.02 30.42
N ASN A 246 88.40 16.39 29.27
CA ASN A 246 89.75 16.00 28.83
C ASN A 246 90.62 17.20 28.43
N ASP A 247 90.05 18.16 27.70
CA ASP A 247 90.75 19.37 27.23
C ASP A 247 91.07 20.33 28.38
N TYR A 248 90.32 20.25 29.49
CA TYR A 248 90.45 21.10 30.67
C TYR A 248 90.61 20.27 31.96
N PRO A 249 91.78 19.61 32.17
CA PRO A 249 92.00 18.76 33.34
C PRO A 249 91.77 19.51 34.66
N GLY A 250 91.04 18.87 35.57
CA GLY A 250 90.69 19.42 36.88
C GLY A 250 89.36 20.16 36.92
N VAL A 251 88.72 20.45 35.78
CA VAL A 251 87.30 20.81 35.75
C VAL A 251 86.46 19.61 36.17
N GLY A 252 85.47 19.84 37.02
CA GLY A 252 84.44 18.87 37.35
C GLY A 252 83.11 19.30 36.76
N LEU A 253 82.42 18.39 36.08
CA LEU A 253 81.03 18.58 35.65
C LEU A 253 80.30 17.26 35.87
N THR A 254 79.46 17.21 36.89
CA THR A 254 78.65 16.04 37.24
C THR A 254 77.18 16.38 37.10
N TYR A 255 76.40 15.50 36.50
CA TYR A 255 74.97 15.72 36.30
C TYR A 255 74.19 14.41 36.47
N SER A 256 72.89 14.53 36.74
CA SER A 256 71.99 13.39 36.80
C SER A 256 70.60 13.79 36.32
N ALA A 257 70.15 13.20 35.21
CA ALA A 257 68.80 13.39 34.71
C ALA A 257 67.72 12.80 35.63
N GLN A 258 68.09 11.87 36.53
CA GLN A 258 67.16 11.29 37.51
C GLN A 258 66.91 12.23 38.69
N THR A 259 67.96 12.91 39.15
CA THR A 259 67.88 13.84 40.28
C THR A 259 67.76 15.30 39.86
N ASN A 260 67.87 15.58 38.55
CA ASN A 260 67.77 16.91 37.96
C ASN A 260 68.80 17.90 38.53
N VAL A 261 70.01 17.40 38.81
CA VAL A 261 71.14 18.14 39.38
C VAL A 261 72.26 18.30 38.35
N ILE A 262 72.91 19.46 38.33
CA ILE A 262 74.18 19.72 37.65
C ILE A 262 75.12 20.44 38.63
N ASP A 263 76.26 19.82 38.95
CA ASP A 263 77.32 20.41 39.75
C ASP A 263 78.55 20.67 38.88
N ILE A 264 79.10 21.88 38.98
CA ILE A 264 80.24 22.34 38.18
C ILE A 264 81.33 22.87 39.11
N TYR A 265 82.56 22.45 38.85
CA TYR A 265 83.77 22.94 39.50
C TYR A 265 84.77 23.39 38.44
N ILE A 266 85.25 24.63 38.54
CA ILE A 266 86.18 25.23 37.60
C ILE A 266 87.41 25.72 38.38
N PRO A 267 88.59 25.10 38.22
CA PRO A 267 89.83 25.56 38.83
C PRO A 267 90.16 27.01 38.48
N THR A 268 90.80 27.74 39.41
CA THR A 268 91.14 29.17 39.24
C THR A 268 91.93 29.48 37.97
N ASN A 269 92.88 28.61 37.60
CA ASN A 269 93.70 28.77 36.39
C ASN A 269 92.90 28.65 35.09
N ILE A 270 91.74 27.98 35.13
CA ILE A 270 90.83 27.83 33.98
C ILE A 270 89.75 28.92 34.01
N ALA A 271 89.24 29.25 35.19
CA ALA A 271 88.21 30.28 35.37
C ALA A 271 88.71 31.70 35.06
N ARG A 272 90.00 31.99 35.26
CA ARG A 272 90.59 33.32 34.98
C ARG A 272 90.56 33.64 33.49
N TYR A 273 90.17 34.87 33.15
CA TYR A 273 90.17 35.39 31.78
C TYR A 273 89.39 34.57 30.73
N GLN A 274 88.52 33.67 31.19
CA GLN A 274 87.67 32.83 30.35
C GLN A 274 86.24 32.88 30.88
N SER A 275 85.29 33.02 29.95
CA SER A 275 83.87 32.81 30.22
C SER A 275 83.52 31.39 29.81
N ILE A 276 82.82 30.66 30.70
CA ILE A 276 82.31 29.32 30.40
C ILE A 276 80.79 29.40 30.43
N VAL A 277 80.19 29.14 29.26
CA VAL A 277 78.74 29.08 29.04
C VAL A 277 78.34 27.63 28.93
N ILE A 278 77.48 27.16 29.83
CA ILE A 278 76.89 25.83 29.75
C ILE A 278 75.41 26.00 29.42
N THR A 279 75.04 25.58 28.22
CA THR A 279 73.65 25.53 27.77
C THR A 279 73.17 24.09 27.83
N TYR A 280 71.93 23.86 28.27
CA TYR A 280 71.27 22.57 28.20
C TYR A 280 69.77 22.77 28.06
N LYS A 281 69.08 21.73 27.57
CA LYS A 281 67.62 21.69 27.50
C LYS A 281 67.07 20.77 28.56
N THR A 282 65.85 21.06 28.98
CA THR A 282 65.01 20.18 29.78
C THR A 282 63.73 19.89 29.02
N SER A 283 63.37 18.62 28.85
CA SER A 283 62.07 18.21 28.28
C SER A 283 60.96 18.48 29.28
N ILE A 284 59.85 19.05 28.83
CA ILE A 284 58.66 19.30 29.66
C ILE A 284 57.93 17.98 29.89
N GLU A 285 57.67 17.65 31.15
CA GLU A 285 56.91 16.46 31.55
C GLU A 285 55.46 16.79 31.93
N VAL A 286 55.20 18.02 32.36
CA VAL A 286 53.87 18.53 32.72
C VAL A 286 53.53 19.70 31.79
N PHE A 287 52.86 19.40 30.67
CA PHE A 287 52.61 20.37 29.59
C PHE A 287 51.78 21.58 30.01
N ASP A 288 50.87 21.42 30.96
CA ASP A 288 49.98 22.48 31.47
C ASP A 288 50.61 23.31 32.61
N GLN A 289 51.85 22.99 33.01
CA GLN A 289 52.54 23.76 34.05
C GLN A 289 52.82 25.18 33.55
N GLU A 290 52.34 26.20 34.26
CA GLU A 290 52.44 27.60 33.82
C GLU A 290 53.89 28.12 33.76
N LYS A 291 54.77 27.61 34.62
CA LYS A 291 56.13 28.12 34.81
C LYS A 291 57.12 27.01 35.15
N PHE A 292 58.32 27.09 34.61
CA PHE A 292 59.42 26.18 34.89
C PHE A 292 60.49 26.90 35.70
N LEU A 293 60.76 26.41 36.91
CA LEU A 293 61.74 27.00 37.83
C LEU A 293 63.02 26.18 37.79
N ASN A 294 64.15 26.87 37.76
CA ASN A 294 65.44 26.22 37.92
C ASN A 294 66.31 27.04 38.88
N LYS A 295 66.76 26.38 39.95
CA LYS A 295 67.50 27.01 41.04
C LYS A 295 68.99 26.83 40.85
N SER A 296 69.77 27.85 41.17
CA SER A 296 71.22 27.75 41.10
C SER A 296 71.92 28.53 42.19
N GLN A 297 73.03 27.98 42.68
CA GLN A 297 73.91 28.61 43.65
C GLN A 297 75.33 28.67 43.09
N ALA A 298 76.04 29.77 43.36
CA ALA A 298 77.43 29.93 42.93
C ALA A 298 78.37 30.35 44.05
N TRP A 299 79.60 29.84 43.99
CA TRP A 299 80.73 30.22 44.84
C TRP A 299 81.89 30.68 43.94
N TYR A 300 82.38 31.90 44.15
CA TYR A 300 83.50 32.45 43.39
C TYR A 300 84.07 33.69 44.10
N LYS A 301 85.27 34.10 43.70
CA LYS A 301 85.88 35.36 44.15
C LYS A 301 86.57 36.06 42.99
N GLU A 302 85.95 37.12 42.49
CA GLU A 302 86.57 38.02 41.53
C GLU A 302 87.73 38.79 42.17
N TYR A 303 88.77 39.07 41.40
CA TYR A 303 89.93 39.82 41.88
C TYR A 303 89.53 41.19 42.44
N GLY A 304 89.94 41.46 43.68
CA GLY A 304 89.65 42.72 44.38
C GLY A 304 88.18 42.92 44.78
N LYS A 305 87.30 41.92 44.64
CA LYS A 305 85.90 41.97 45.09
C LYS A 305 85.62 40.98 46.25
N PRO A 306 84.54 41.17 47.02
CA PRO A 306 84.13 40.21 48.05
C PRO A 306 83.85 38.82 47.46
N ALA A 307 84.18 37.77 48.22
CA ALA A 307 83.83 36.41 47.85
C ALA A 307 82.31 36.22 47.88
N VAL A 308 81.77 35.56 46.87
CA VAL A 308 80.39 35.09 46.80
C VAL A 308 80.39 33.63 47.22
N SER A 309 79.55 33.29 48.21
CA SER A 309 79.45 31.93 48.75
C SER A 309 77.99 31.51 48.82
N GLY A 310 77.59 30.59 47.94
CA GLY A 310 76.25 29.99 47.93
C GLY A 310 75.12 30.96 47.63
N LYS A 311 75.40 32.06 46.90
CA LYS A 311 74.37 33.02 46.51
C LYS A 311 73.44 32.38 45.47
N GLU A 312 72.14 32.58 45.62
CA GLU A 312 71.10 32.09 44.69
C GLU A 312 70.98 32.97 43.44
N PHE A 313 70.76 32.31 42.31
CA PHE A 313 70.58 32.87 40.97
C PHE A 313 69.42 32.17 40.26
N ASP A 314 68.33 31.92 40.98
CA ASP A 314 67.17 31.20 40.46
C ASP A 314 66.55 31.93 39.24
N TYR A 315 66.06 31.16 38.26
CA TYR A 315 65.41 31.72 37.08
C TYR A 315 64.14 30.93 36.75
N THR A 316 63.13 31.64 36.25
CA THR A 316 61.83 31.05 35.88
C THR A 316 61.53 31.34 34.42
N VAL A 317 61.15 30.31 33.67
CA VAL A 317 60.63 30.43 32.30
C VAL A 317 59.12 30.25 32.32
N VAL A 318 58.39 31.22 31.77
CA VAL A 318 56.93 31.11 31.61
C VAL A 318 56.64 30.18 30.42
N ASN A 319 55.72 29.23 30.60
CA ASN A 319 55.27 28.35 29.54
C ASN A 319 54.41 29.12 28.54
N THR A 320 54.33 28.61 27.31
CA THR A 320 53.62 29.27 26.21
C THR A 320 52.18 28.80 26.15
N ASN A 321 51.26 29.74 26.02
CA ASN A 321 49.83 29.50 26.03
C ASN A 321 49.32 29.13 24.63
N ILE A 322 48.50 28.08 24.58
CA ILE A 322 47.62 27.77 23.46
C ILE A 322 46.34 27.18 24.05
N SER A 323 45.19 27.74 23.67
CA SER A 323 43.90 27.21 24.10
C SER A 323 42.84 27.54 23.06
N GLY A 324 41.77 26.76 23.05
CA GLY A 324 40.66 27.00 22.16
C GLY A 324 39.43 26.23 22.59
N GLY A 325 38.28 26.74 22.19
CA GLY A 325 37.00 26.14 22.46
C GLY A 325 36.05 26.33 21.29
N ILE A 326 35.11 25.41 21.18
CA ILE A 326 34.09 25.44 20.14
C ILE A 326 32.79 24.88 20.73
N ASP A 327 31.67 25.48 20.33
CA ASP A 327 30.33 25.02 20.66
C ASP A 327 29.48 24.98 19.38
N GLY A 328 28.40 24.21 19.42
CA GLY A 328 27.47 24.05 18.31
C GLY A 328 26.30 23.12 18.65
N LYS A 329 25.21 23.26 17.89
CA LYS A 329 24.00 22.43 18.06
C LYS A 329 23.92 21.37 16.98
N TYR A 330 23.71 20.12 17.38
CA TYR A 330 23.38 19.04 16.45
C TYR A 330 21.94 19.19 15.98
N LYS A 331 21.71 19.05 14.67
CA LYS A 331 20.35 18.88 14.13
C LYS A 331 20.24 17.51 13.46
N GLY A 332 19.26 16.72 13.87
CA GLY A 332 18.93 15.41 13.33
C GLY A 332 18.09 15.48 12.05
N GLN A 333 17.92 14.31 11.43
CA GLN A 333 17.13 14.12 10.21
C GLN A 333 16.21 12.92 10.38
N LEU A 334 14.98 13.03 9.87
CA LEU A 334 14.04 11.92 9.74
C LEU A 334 13.88 11.60 8.25
N LYS A 335 13.94 10.30 7.93
CA LYS A 335 13.52 9.73 6.65
C LYS A 335 12.40 8.73 6.89
N ILE A 336 11.26 8.99 6.27
CA ILE A 336 10.13 8.06 6.23
C ILE A 336 10.18 7.32 4.90
N THR A 337 10.08 5.99 4.93
CA THR A 337 9.94 5.15 3.75
C THR A 337 8.60 4.42 3.80
N LYS A 338 7.74 4.68 2.83
CA LYS A 338 6.42 4.06 2.72
C LYS A 338 6.46 2.86 1.79
N LYS A 339 5.98 1.71 2.26
CA LYS A 339 5.95 0.46 1.50
C LYS A 339 4.58 -0.23 1.53
N LEU A 340 4.32 -1.04 0.52
CA LEU A 340 3.24 -2.02 0.55
C LEU A 340 3.57 -3.15 1.53
N LYS A 341 2.59 -3.53 2.33
CA LYS A 341 2.75 -4.55 3.38
C LYS A 341 3.17 -5.89 2.74
N GLY A 342 4.29 -6.44 3.20
CA GLY A 342 4.82 -7.72 2.72
C GLY A 342 5.61 -7.66 1.41
N THR A 343 5.85 -6.47 0.84
CA THR A 343 6.64 -6.31 -0.39
C THR A 343 7.72 -5.22 -0.23
N ASN A 344 8.60 -5.10 -1.23
CA ASN A 344 9.57 -4.00 -1.32
C ASN A 344 9.06 -2.81 -2.17
N ILE A 345 7.80 -2.86 -2.60
CA ILE A 345 7.20 -1.84 -3.47
C ILE A 345 6.91 -0.60 -2.64
N THR A 346 7.42 0.54 -3.09
CA THR A 346 7.32 1.83 -2.42
C THR A 346 6.06 2.58 -2.82
N ILE A 347 5.50 3.38 -1.92
CA ILE A 347 4.22 4.09 -2.15
C ILE A 347 4.47 5.62 -2.20
N PRO A 348 4.36 6.25 -3.38
CA PRO A 348 4.46 7.71 -3.51
C PRO A 348 3.18 8.43 -3.07
N ASN A 349 3.29 9.74 -2.84
CA ASN A 349 2.17 10.65 -2.53
C ASN A 349 1.36 10.28 -1.28
N VAL A 350 2.00 9.69 -0.26
CA VAL A 350 1.44 9.56 1.09
C VAL A 350 1.81 10.79 1.90
N GLU A 351 0.84 11.39 2.56
CA GLU A 351 1.03 12.61 3.35
C GLU A 351 1.09 12.27 4.84
N PHE A 352 2.03 12.89 5.53
CA PHE A 352 2.25 12.77 6.96
C PHE A 352 2.26 14.15 7.61
N ASN A 353 1.84 14.20 8.85
CA ASN A 353 2.07 15.32 9.76
C ASN A 353 3.13 14.93 10.78
N LEU A 354 4.14 15.77 10.93
CA LEU A 354 5.19 15.67 11.94
C LEU A 354 4.98 16.77 12.99
N ASN A 355 4.98 16.38 14.26
CA ASN A 355 4.88 17.29 15.39
C ASN A 355 5.84 16.89 16.50
N ARG A 356 6.24 17.86 17.33
CA ARG A 356 6.99 17.60 18.56
C ARG A 356 6.03 17.26 19.69
N LEU A 357 6.43 16.34 20.56
CA LEU A 357 5.65 16.00 21.77
C LEU A 357 5.77 17.07 22.87
N ASP A 358 6.79 17.92 22.83
CA ASP A 358 7.00 19.01 23.77
C ASP A 358 6.36 20.34 23.32
N HIS A 359 5.58 20.33 22.24
CA HIS A 359 4.88 21.50 21.67
C HIS A 359 5.77 22.67 21.25
N ARG A 360 7.09 22.49 21.17
CA ARG A 360 7.97 23.47 20.53
C ARG A 360 7.73 23.48 19.02
N LEU A 361 8.01 24.61 18.38
CA LEU A 361 7.88 24.75 16.94
C LEU A 361 9.00 24.00 16.21
N ILE A 362 8.68 23.45 15.04
CA ILE A 362 9.61 22.92 14.04
C ILE A 362 9.62 23.94 12.90
N ASP A 363 10.76 24.58 12.63
CA ASP A 363 10.88 25.64 11.59
C ASP A 363 9.77 26.70 11.66
N GLY A 364 9.37 27.08 12.89
CA GLY A 364 8.33 28.10 13.12
C GLY A 364 6.88 27.61 13.03
N ALA A 365 6.65 26.32 12.77
CA ALA A 365 5.31 25.71 12.73
C ALA A 365 5.13 24.64 13.82
N GLU A 366 3.90 24.49 14.32
CA GLU A 366 3.56 23.42 15.29
C GLU A 366 3.52 22.03 14.63
N VAL A 367 3.15 22.00 13.34
CA VAL A 367 3.04 20.79 12.53
C VAL A 367 3.70 21.03 11.17
N ILE A 368 4.54 20.09 10.73
CA ILE A 368 5.12 20.07 9.39
C ILE A 368 4.46 18.96 8.58
N SER A 369 3.96 19.29 7.39
CA SER A 369 3.44 18.30 6.45
C SER A 369 4.56 17.76 5.56
N LEU A 370 4.60 16.44 5.40
CA LEU A 370 5.58 15.71 4.61
C LEU A 370 4.84 14.85 3.59
N THR A 371 5.35 14.76 2.36
CA THR A 371 4.76 13.92 1.31
C THR A 371 5.82 13.01 0.71
N THR A 372 5.51 11.73 0.53
CA THR A 372 6.45 10.79 -0.08
C THR A 372 6.62 11.07 -1.58
N ASN A 373 7.87 11.07 -2.03
CA ASN A 373 8.23 11.24 -3.44
C ASN A 373 8.01 9.94 -4.26
N SER A 374 8.46 9.92 -5.52
CA SER A 374 8.35 8.75 -6.41
C SER A 374 8.99 7.46 -5.87
N ASN A 375 9.97 7.58 -4.97
CA ASN A 375 10.64 6.45 -4.33
C ASN A 375 9.93 6.03 -3.02
N GLY A 376 8.77 6.62 -2.71
CA GLY A 376 8.05 6.42 -1.45
C GLY A 376 8.77 6.99 -0.24
N GLU A 377 9.65 7.98 -0.42
CA GLU A 377 10.45 8.57 0.66
C GLU A 377 10.01 10.00 0.97
N ALA A 378 9.91 10.34 2.26
CA ALA A 378 9.75 11.71 2.73
C ALA A 378 10.87 12.03 3.72
N VAL A 379 11.58 13.14 3.52
CA VAL A 379 12.76 13.52 4.32
C VAL A 379 12.56 14.89 4.90
N VAL A 380 12.85 15.03 6.20
CA VAL A 380 12.90 16.31 6.90
C VAL A 380 14.21 16.40 7.67
N LYS A 381 14.89 17.51 7.51
CA LYS A 381 16.20 17.80 8.09
C LYS A 381 16.06 18.81 9.21
N ASN A 382 17.17 19.12 9.88
CA ASN A 382 17.26 20.21 10.83
C ASN A 382 16.39 20.04 12.09
N LEU A 383 16.05 18.81 12.47
CA LEU A 383 15.27 18.53 13.68
C LEU A 383 16.14 18.68 14.93
N GLU A 384 15.72 19.48 15.91
CA GLU A 384 16.45 19.59 17.18
C GLU A 384 16.32 18.31 18.04
N GLU A 385 17.11 18.24 19.12
CA GLU A 385 16.93 17.17 20.11
C GLU A 385 15.52 17.19 20.72
N GLY A 386 14.88 16.02 20.78
CA GLY A 386 13.51 15.92 21.27
C GLY A 386 12.78 14.64 20.86
N GLN A 387 11.56 14.53 21.36
CA GLN A 387 10.61 13.46 21.01
C GLN A 387 9.62 13.98 19.98
N TYR A 388 9.40 13.20 18.94
CA TYR A 388 8.60 13.54 17.78
C TYR A 388 7.54 12.47 17.54
N GLU A 389 6.47 12.86 16.88
CA GLU A 389 5.40 11.98 16.41
C GLU A 389 5.13 12.26 14.93
N VAL A 390 5.02 11.18 14.15
CA VAL A 390 4.54 11.22 12.77
C VAL A 390 3.16 10.59 12.72
N ARG A 391 2.24 11.20 11.99
CA ARG A 391 0.92 10.64 11.69
C ARG A 391 0.68 10.65 10.20
N GLU A 392 0.30 9.51 9.63
CA GLU A 392 -0.22 9.47 8.25
C GLU A 392 -1.59 10.15 8.21
N VAL A 393 -1.80 11.09 7.29
CA VAL A 393 -3.02 11.91 7.21
C VAL A 393 -3.78 11.73 5.90
N ASN A 394 -3.11 11.25 4.86
CA ASN A 394 -3.70 11.00 3.55
C ASN A 394 -2.87 9.95 2.78
N ALA A 395 -3.54 9.17 1.93
CA ALA A 395 -2.90 8.18 1.08
C ALA A 395 -3.55 8.17 -0.31
N PRO A 396 -2.84 7.70 -1.35
CA PRO A 396 -3.42 7.52 -2.69
C PRO A 396 -4.66 6.61 -2.67
N LYS A 397 -5.60 6.84 -3.60
CA LYS A 397 -6.88 6.12 -3.69
C LYS A 397 -6.77 4.59 -3.68
N TRP A 398 -5.68 4.04 -4.20
CA TRP A 398 -5.42 2.61 -4.32
C TRP A 398 -4.90 1.95 -3.04
N ILE A 399 -4.62 2.76 -2.02
CA ILE A 399 -4.10 2.33 -0.71
C ILE A 399 -5.23 2.34 0.31
N SER A 400 -5.31 1.29 1.12
CA SER A 400 -6.14 1.25 2.31
C SER A 400 -5.49 2.09 3.41
N PHE A 401 -6.22 3.11 3.88
CA PHE A 401 -5.74 4.05 4.90
C PHE A 401 -6.87 4.35 5.89
N ASN A 402 -6.60 4.15 7.17
CA ASN A 402 -7.47 4.57 8.27
C ASN A 402 -6.85 5.78 8.97
N LYS A 403 -7.48 6.95 8.81
CA LYS A 403 -7.03 8.23 9.40
C LYS A 403 -6.96 8.22 10.93
N SER A 404 -7.56 7.23 11.57
CA SER A 404 -7.81 7.20 13.03
C SER A 404 -6.74 6.51 13.88
N GLU A 405 -5.82 5.70 13.35
CA GLU A 405 -5.22 4.65 14.21
C GLU A 405 -3.71 4.64 14.41
N GLU A 406 -2.86 5.22 13.54
CA GLU A 406 -1.40 5.01 13.69
C GLU A 406 -0.59 6.32 13.84
N LYS A 407 0.09 6.39 14.99
CA LYS A 407 1.10 7.38 15.36
C LYS A 407 2.44 6.66 15.46
N TYR A 408 3.48 7.23 14.88
CA TYR A 408 4.83 6.70 14.95
C TYR A 408 5.70 7.67 15.72
N ALA A 409 6.03 7.31 16.96
CA ALA A 409 6.93 8.11 17.80
C ALA A 409 8.39 7.79 17.50
N PHE A 410 9.24 8.80 17.51
CA PHE A 410 10.70 8.65 17.42
C PHE A 410 11.41 9.76 18.18
N SER A 411 12.69 9.58 18.45
CA SER A 411 13.52 10.54 19.17
C SER A 411 14.73 10.97 18.37
N ILE A 412 15.00 12.27 18.33
CA ILE A 412 16.29 12.80 17.93
C ILE A 412 17.15 12.94 19.18
N GLU A 413 18.17 12.09 19.30
CA GLU A 413 19.09 12.14 20.43
C GLU A 413 20.19 13.19 20.23
N LYS A 414 20.70 13.71 21.35
CA LYS A 414 21.74 14.74 21.44
C LYS A 414 23.08 14.39 20.76
N SER A 415 23.31 13.10 20.51
CA SER A 415 24.50 12.54 19.85
C SER A 415 24.22 12.00 18.45
N ASN A 416 22.97 12.02 18.00
CA ASN A 416 22.58 11.39 16.76
C ASN A 416 22.91 12.29 15.57
N THR A 417 24.05 12.03 14.94
CA THR A 417 24.41 12.61 13.64
C THR A 417 23.90 11.77 12.46
N LYS A 418 23.21 10.65 12.74
CA LYS A 418 22.71 9.73 11.72
C LYS A 418 21.23 9.98 11.43
N GLU A 419 20.85 9.69 10.19
CA GLU A 419 19.47 9.69 9.73
C GLU A 419 18.63 8.70 10.57
N THR A 420 17.53 9.19 11.14
CA THR A 420 16.51 8.33 11.76
C THR A 420 15.58 7.83 10.67
N GLU A 421 15.53 6.52 10.46
CA GLU A 421 14.69 5.89 9.44
C GLU A 421 13.41 5.32 10.06
N LEU A 422 12.26 5.65 9.48
CA LEU A 422 10.96 5.05 9.80
C LEU A 422 10.39 4.37 8.56
N THR A 423 10.16 3.06 8.61
CA THR A 423 9.44 2.36 7.54
C THR A 423 7.99 2.12 7.94
N ILE A 424 7.05 2.60 7.11
CA ILE A 424 5.61 2.56 7.38
C ILE A 424 4.88 1.78 6.28
N PHE A 425 4.02 0.83 6.65
CA PHE A 425 3.39 -0.11 5.72
C PHE A 425 1.88 0.10 5.58
N ASN A 426 1.35 0.07 4.35
CA ASN A 426 -0.09 0.02 4.10
C ASN A 426 -0.41 -1.18 3.20
N SER A 427 -1.66 -1.61 3.25
CA SER A 427 -2.21 -2.60 2.33
C SER A 427 -2.93 -1.93 1.17
N LYS A 428 -3.06 -2.64 0.05
CA LYS A 428 -3.92 -2.21 -1.06
C LYS A 428 -5.38 -2.17 -0.64
N LYS A 429 -6.16 -1.37 -1.35
CA LYS A 429 -7.61 -1.35 -1.20
C LYS A 429 -8.23 -2.62 -1.78
N THR A 430 -9.19 -3.18 -1.05
CA THR A 430 -9.93 -4.40 -1.42
C THR A 430 -11.43 -4.16 -1.46
N GLU A 431 -12.17 -4.99 -2.22
CA GLU A 431 -13.63 -5.10 -2.17
C GLU A 431 -14.11 -6.53 -2.40
N ASP A 432 -15.39 -6.74 -2.16
CA ASP A 432 -16.06 -7.99 -2.44
C ASP A 432 -16.65 -7.97 -3.86
N ILE A 433 -16.31 -8.96 -4.67
CA ILE A 433 -16.79 -9.10 -6.05
C ILE A 433 -17.88 -10.15 -6.10
N THR A 434 -19.07 -9.74 -6.52
CA THR A 434 -20.23 -10.63 -6.70
C THR A 434 -20.41 -10.98 -8.17
N ALA A 435 -20.68 -12.26 -8.43
CA ALA A 435 -21.01 -12.78 -9.75
C ALA A 435 -22.41 -13.36 -9.80
N ASN A 436 -23.07 -13.13 -10.93
CA ASN A 436 -24.47 -13.49 -11.13
C ASN A 436 -24.60 -14.55 -12.20
N LYS A 437 -25.49 -15.51 -11.96
CA LYS A 437 -25.89 -16.55 -12.90
C LYS A 437 -27.31 -16.33 -13.37
N ILE A 438 -27.49 -16.25 -14.68
CA ILE A 438 -28.78 -16.19 -15.35
C ILE A 438 -28.99 -17.47 -16.15
N TRP A 439 -30.19 -18.05 -16.03
CA TRP A 439 -30.63 -19.19 -16.83
C TRP A 439 -31.80 -18.76 -17.72
N ASN A 440 -31.66 -18.91 -19.03
CA ASN A 440 -32.69 -18.60 -20.01
C ASN A 440 -33.26 -19.90 -20.61
N GLY A 441 -34.44 -20.31 -20.14
CA GLY A 441 -35.09 -21.57 -20.49
C GLY A 441 -34.49 -22.81 -19.82
N GLY A 442 -34.98 -23.99 -20.22
CA GLY A 442 -34.51 -25.29 -19.75
C GLY A 442 -35.30 -25.90 -18.59
N PRO A 443 -34.94 -27.13 -18.16
CA PRO A 443 -35.59 -27.84 -17.05
C PRO A 443 -35.51 -27.06 -15.74
N ASP A 444 -36.47 -27.27 -14.81
CA ASP A 444 -36.49 -26.58 -13.52
C ASP A 444 -35.19 -26.81 -12.72
N SER A 445 -34.69 -28.05 -12.70
CA SER A 445 -33.38 -28.39 -12.14
C SER A 445 -32.24 -27.91 -13.04
N LYS A 446 -31.41 -27.01 -12.51
CA LYS A 446 -30.22 -26.49 -13.18
C LYS A 446 -28.98 -27.33 -12.84
N PRO A 447 -28.11 -27.61 -13.82
CA PRO A 447 -26.88 -28.36 -13.59
C PRO A 447 -25.94 -27.58 -12.66
N THR A 448 -25.06 -28.31 -11.97
CA THR A 448 -24.00 -27.70 -11.17
C THR A 448 -22.94 -27.12 -12.09
N ILE A 449 -22.56 -25.87 -11.86
CA ILE A 449 -21.52 -25.15 -12.60
C ILE A 449 -20.48 -24.59 -11.64
N TYR A 450 -19.36 -24.10 -12.18
CA TYR A 450 -18.34 -23.43 -11.39
C TYR A 450 -17.95 -22.11 -12.05
N PHE A 451 -17.64 -21.12 -11.22
CA PHE A 451 -17.15 -19.81 -11.66
C PHE A 451 -15.70 -19.61 -11.25
N LYS A 452 -14.93 -19.03 -12.17
CA LYS A 452 -13.56 -18.59 -11.94
C LYS A 452 -13.45 -17.09 -12.18
N LEU A 453 -12.78 -16.40 -11.26
CA LEU A 453 -12.66 -14.94 -11.29
C LEU A 453 -11.39 -14.51 -12.03
N PHE A 454 -11.55 -13.55 -12.93
CA PHE A 454 -10.49 -12.93 -13.69
C PHE A 454 -10.48 -11.42 -13.46
N ARG A 455 -9.31 -10.82 -13.64
CA ARG A 455 -9.09 -9.38 -13.60
C ARG A 455 -8.26 -8.92 -14.79
N LYS A 456 -8.37 -7.64 -15.13
CA LYS A 456 -7.48 -6.98 -16.10
C LYS A 456 -7.37 -5.49 -15.81
N VAL A 457 -6.22 -4.91 -16.15
CA VAL A 457 -6.06 -3.45 -16.24
C VAL A 457 -6.44 -3.02 -17.66
N ASP A 458 -6.86 -1.78 -17.85
CA ASP A 458 -7.16 -1.27 -19.19
C ASP A 458 -5.94 -1.41 -20.13
N GLY A 459 -6.16 -1.95 -21.33
CA GLY A 459 -5.10 -2.27 -22.29
C GLY A 459 -4.24 -3.51 -21.97
N SER A 460 -4.44 -4.22 -20.85
CA SER A 460 -3.72 -5.47 -20.53
C SER A 460 -4.48 -6.72 -20.99
N GLU A 461 -3.76 -7.84 -21.10
CA GLU A 461 -4.40 -9.14 -21.19
C GLU A 461 -5.11 -9.49 -19.88
N LYS A 462 -6.12 -10.36 -19.99
CA LYS A 462 -6.90 -10.85 -18.86
C LYS A 462 -6.12 -11.93 -18.11
N GLU A 463 -6.07 -11.84 -16.79
CA GLU A 463 -5.42 -12.81 -15.92
C GLU A 463 -6.36 -13.34 -14.84
N GLU A 464 -6.02 -14.50 -14.29
CA GLU A 464 -6.72 -15.08 -13.14
C GLU A 464 -6.44 -14.26 -11.88
N VAL A 465 -7.45 -14.05 -11.04
CA VAL A 465 -7.21 -13.39 -9.74
C VAL A 465 -6.37 -14.32 -8.87
N PRO A 466 -5.15 -13.93 -8.45
CA PRO A 466 -4.26 -14.79 -7.67
C PRO A 466 -4.93 -15.27 -6.39
N HIS A 467 -4.74 -16.55 -6.08
CA HIS A 467 -5.30 -17.21 -4.88
C HIS A 467 -6.84 -17.19 -4.76
N SER A 468 -7.56 -16.77 -5.80
CA SER A 468 -9.02 -16.85 -5.80
C SER A 468 -9.49 -18.30 -5.92
N GLU A 469 -10.50 -18.67 -5.14
CA GLU A 469 -11.10 -20.00 -5.21
C GLU A 469 -12.07 -20.13 -6.38
N ILE A 470 -12.18 -21.33 -6.95
CA ILE A 470 -13.24 -21.65 -7.92
C ILE A 470 -14.54 -21.83 -7.15
N LYS A 471 -15.57 -21.04 -7.47
CA LYS A 471 -16.86 -21.06 -6.77
C LYS A 471 -17.83 -22.03 -7.41
N LYS A 472 -18.34 -22.99 -6.64
CA LYS A 472 -19.36 -23.94 -7.08
C LYS A 472 -20.76 -23.34 -6.92
N LEU A 473 -21.56 -23.37 -7.98
CA LEU A 473 -22.99 -23.06 -7.92
C LEU A 473 -23.80 -24.34 -8.16
N ILE A 474 -24.60 -24.72 -7.17
CA ILE A 474 -25.53 -25.87 -7.28
C ILE A 474 -26.92 -25.40 -7.77
N ASN A 475 -27.80 -26.36 -8.08
CA ASN A 475 -29.17 -26.08 -8.50
C ASN A 475 -29.85 -25.05 -7.57
N GLY A 476 -30.42 -23.99 -8.17
CA GLY A 476 -31.11 -22.91 -7.46
C GLY A 476 -30.23 -21.74 -7.01
N GLN A 477 -28.90 -21.86 -7.02
CA GLN A 477 -28.01 -20.73 -6.72
C GLN A 477 -27.81 -19.85 -7.96
N THR A 478 -28.06 -18.55 -7.80
CA THR A 478 -27.93 -17.55 -8.87
C THR A 478 -26.82 -16.53 -8.63
N GLU A 479 -26.11 -16.61 -7.51
CA GLU A 479 -25.02 -15.68 -7.19
C GLU A 479 -23.92 -16.34 -6.35
N THR A 480 -22.72 -15.76 -6.39
CA THR A 480 -21.58 -16.10 -5.53
C THR A 480 -20.68 -14.89 -5.36
N MET A 481 -19.83 -14.88 -4.32
CA MET A 481 -18.98 -13.73 -3.98
C MET A 481 -17.56 -14.15 -3.61
N TRP A 482 -16.57 -13.38 -4.07
CA TRP A 482 -15.19 -13.41 -3.57
C TRP A 482 -14.95 -12.18 -2.71
N SER A 483 -14.47 -12.39 -1.49
CA SER A 483 -14.22 -11.27 -0.56
C SER A 483 -12.77 -10.81 -0.60
N ASN A 484 -12.54 -9.55 -0.22
CA ASN A 484 -11.21 -8.94 -0.09
C ASN A 484 -10.34 -9.01 -1.37
N VAL A 485 -10.95 -8.83 -2.54
CA VAL A 485 -10.24 -8.82 -3.82
C VAL A 485 -9.57 -7.46 -4.03
N GLU A 486 -8.28 -7.47 -4.38
CA GLU A 486 -7.51 -6.25 -4.66
C GLU A 486 -8.10 -5.47 -5.84
N GLN A 487 -8.38 -4.19 -5.64
CA GLN A 487 -8.96 -3.32 -6.68
C GLN A 487 -7.94 -2.73 -7.66
N TYR A 488 -6.66 -2.76 -7.30
CA TYR A 488 -5.61 -2.07 -8.04
C TYR A 488 -4.35 -2.92 -8.18
N ASP A 489 -3.61 -2.72 -9.27
CA ASP A 489 -2.28 -3.30 -9.44
C ASP A 489 -1.23 -2.60 -8.53
N ASP A 490 0.03 -3.00 -8.65
CA ASP A 490 1.14 -2.45 -7.86
C ASP A 490 1.52 -1.01 -8.25
N TYR A 491 0.95 -0.48 -9.33
CA TYR A 491 1.19 0.86 -9.86
C TYR A 491 0.00 1.80 -9.64
N GLY A 492 -1.08 1.31 -9.03
CA GLY A 492 -2.29 2.08 -8.75
C GLY A 492 -3.30 2.13 -9.90
N ASN A 493 -3.16 1.28 -10.92
CA ASN A 493 -4.15 1.14 -11.99
C ASN A 493 -5.31 0.25 -11.53
N ALA A 494 -6.55 0.67 -11.81
CA ALA A 494 -7.73 -0.07 -11.36
C ALA A 494 -7.96 -1.34 -12.19
N TYR A 495 -8.34 -2.42 -11.51
CA TYR A 495 -8.79 -3.65 -12.16
C TYR A 495 -10.25 -3.55 -12.59
N SER A 496 -10.54 -4.17 -13.74
CA SER A 496 -11.88 -4.59 -14.12
C SER A 496 -12.00 -6.10 -13.96
N PHE A 497 -13.13 -6.57 -13.42
CA PHE A 497 -13.34 -7.98 -13.11
C PHE A 497 -14.29 -8.63 -14.10
N SER A 498 -14.02 -9.90 -14.40
CA SER A 498 -14.90 -10.74 -15.19
C SER A 498 -14.92 -12.16 -14.67
N VAL A 499 -15.97 -12.91 -15.02
CA VAL A 499 -16.16 -14.28 -14.56
C VAL A 499 -16.36 -15.19 -15.76
N GLU A 500 -15.71 -16.35 -15.71
CA GLU A 500 -15.92 -17.43 -16.67
C GLU A 500 -16.54 -18.65 -15.98
N GLU A 501 -17.43 -19.32 -16.69
CA GLU A 501 -17.98 -20.62 -16.33
C GLU A 501 -17.01 -21.75 -16.72
N VAL A 502 -16.67 -22.55 -15.73
CA VAL A 502 -15.67 -23.60 -15.85
C VAL A 502 -16.16 -24.89 -15.19
N ASN A 503 -15.47 -25.98 -15.44
CA ASN A 503 -15.63 -27.21 -14.67
C ASN A 503 -14.90 -27.13 -13.32
N LYS A 504 -15.03 -28.18 -12.49
CA LYS A 504 -14.36 -28.27 -11.18
C LYS A 504 -12.82 -28.14 -11.22
N ASN A 505 -12.22 -28.36 -12.39
CA ASN A 505 -10.77 -28.27 -12.60
C ASN A 505 -10.35 -26.90 -13.19
N GLY A 506 -11.30 -25.98 -13.37
CA GLY A 506 -11.04 -24.64 -13.90
C GLY A 506 -10.89 -24.55 -15.42
N GLN A 507 -11.30 -25.58 -16.17
CA GLN A 507 -11.30 -25.54 -17.64
C GLN A 507 -12.66 -25.05 -18.16
N ASN A 508 -12.65 -24.32 -19.27
CA ASN A 508 -13.85 -23.85 -19.95
C ASN A 508 -14.85 -24.99 -20.16
N ASP A 509 -16.06 -24.81 -19.62
CA ASP A 509 -17.10 -25.81 -19.64
C ASP A 509 -18.46 -25.13 -19.80
N VAL A 510 -19.41 -25.86 -20.39
CA VAL A 510 -20.81 -25.46 -20.48
C VAL A 510 -21.67 -26.72 -20.36
N PRO A 511 -22.72 -26.71 -19.54
CA PRO A 511 -23.60 -27.87 -19.43
C PRO A 511 -24.22 -28.28 -20.77
N THR A 512 -24.44 -29.58 -20.94
CA THR A 512 -25.08 -30.15 -22.13
C THR A 512 -26.42 -29.48 -22.43
N ASN A 513 -26.72 -29.24 -23.72
CA ASN A 513 -27.91 -28.52 -24.19
C ASN A 513 -27.99 -27.05 -23.74
N TYR A 514 -26.87 -26.45 -23.33
CA TYR A 514 -26.79 -25.01 -23.10
C TYR A 514 -25.70 -24.38 -23.96
N THR A 515 -25.93 -23.13 -24.30
CA THR A 515 -24.89 -22.20 -24.78
C THR A 515 -24.69 -21.13 -23.70
N LYS A 516 -23.44 -20.66 -23.53
CA LYS A 516 -23.11 -19.66 -22.51
C LYS A 516 -22.69 -18.33 -23.12
N LYS A 517 -22.99 -17.25 -22.40
CA LYS A 517 -22.54 -15.87 -22.66
C LYS A 517 -21.99 -15.28 -21.37
N GLU A 518 -20.79 -14.71 -21.43
CA GLU A 518 -20.07 -14.18 -20.27
C GLU A 518 -19.80 -12.68 -20.48
N GLU A 519 -20.37 -11.83 -19.62
CA GLU A 519 -20.25 -10.37 -19.70
C GLU A 519 -19.96 -9.79 -18.32
N GLY A 520 -18.74 -9.29 -18.12
CA GLY A 520 -18.28 -8.83 -16.81
C GLY A 520 -18.42 -9.95 -15.78
N THR A 521 -19.09 -9.68 -14.66
CA THR A 521 -19.34 -10.67 -13.60
C THR A 521 -20.66 -11.43 -13.77
N THR A 522 -21.30 -11.37 -14.94
CA THR A 522 -22.55 -12.08 -15.22
C THR A 522 -22.34 -13.17 -16.26
N VAL A 523 -22.80 -14.38 -15.94
CA VAL A 523 -22.84 -15.51 -16.88
C VAL A 523 -24.29 -15.87 -17.17
N THR A 524 -24.64 -15.97 -18.45
CA THR A 524 -25.98 -16.40 -18.91
C THR A 524 -25.88 -17.71 -19.67
N ASN A 525 -26.60 -18.74 -19.22
CA ASN A 525 -26.78 -19.97 -20.01
C ASN A 525 -28.16 -19.97 -20.67
N THR A 526 -28.20 -20.22 -21.97
CA THR A 526 -29.42 -20.34 -22.77
C THR A 526 -29.64 -21.79 -23.17
N TYR A 527 -30.81 -22.33 -22.85
CA TYR A 527 -31.15 -23.72 -23.16
C TYR A 527 -31.44 -23.90 -24.66
N THR A 528 -30.74 -24.83 -25.28
CA THR A 528 -30.81 -25.18 -26.71
C THR A 528 -30.88 -26.70 -26.84
N PRO A 529 -32.08 -27.31 -26.68
CA PRO A 529 -32.23 -28.76 -26.79
C PRO A 529 -32.11 -29.22 -28.25
N GLU A 530 -31.65 -30.45 -28.45
CA GLU A 530 -31.77 -31.13 -29.74
C GLU A 530 -33.23 -31.51 -30.01
N LEU A 531 -33.68 -31.29 -31.25
CA LEU A 531 -35.06 -31.49 -31.67
C LEU A 531 -35.13 -32.57 -32.78
N THR A 532 -36.26 -33.26 -32.84
CA THR A 532 -36.60 -34.29 -33.83
C THR A 532 -38.02 -34.08 -34.36
N THR A 533 -38.43 -34.90 -35.32
CA THR A 533 -39.77 -34.90 -35.93
C THR A 533 -40.33 -36.32 -36.01
N VAL A 534 -41.64 -36.45 -35.86
CA VAL A 534 -42.38 -37.72 -36.02
C VAL A 534 -43.43 -37.53 -37.11
N SER A 535 -43.38 -38.37 -38.15
CA SER A 535 -44.28 -38.31 -39.29
C SER A 535 -44.81 -39.69 -39.66
N GLY A 536 -46.03 -39.74 -40.18
CA GLY A 536 -46.70 -40.97 -40.58
C GLY A 536 -47.85 -40.75 -41.56
N THR A 537 -48.36 -41.85 -42.10
CA THR A 537 -49.53 -41.87 -42.98
C THR A 537 -50.64 -42.76 -42.45
N LYS A 538 -51.87 -42.45 -42.85
CA LYS A 538 -53.08 -43.23 -42.61
C LYS A 538 -53.49 -43.98 -43.88
N ILE A 539 -53.67 -45.29 -43.73
CA ILE A 539 -54.09 -46.22 -44.78
C ILE A 539 -55.45 -46.80 -44.40
N TRP A 540 -56.32 -46.96 -45.39
CA TRP A 540 -57.65 -47.55 -45.24
C TRP A 540 -57.75 -48.85 -46.04
N GLU A 541 -57.99 -49.97 -45.36
CA GLU A 541 -58.26 -51.29 -45.93
C GLU A 541 -59.77 -51.59 -45.88
N ASP A 542 -60.53 -50.85 -46.68
CA ASP A 542 -62.01 -50.87 -46.71
C ASP A 542 -62.59 -50.89 -48.13
N ASN A 543 -61.81 -51.39 -49.10
CA ASN A 543 -62.19 -51.46 -50.51
C ASN A 543 -62.63 -50.11 -51.09
N ASN A 544 -61.82 -49.06 -50.91
CA ASN A 544 -62.10 -47.69 -51.32
C ASN A 544 -63.42 -47.14 -50.75
N ASN A 545 -63.66 -47.40 -49.46
CA ASN A 545 -64.86 -46.96 -48.75
C ASN A 545 -66.17 -47.45 -49.40
N HIS A 546 -66.21 -48.69 -49.91
CA HIS A 546 -67.39 -49.27 -50.58
C HIS A 546 -68.66 -49.21 -49.70
N GLU A 547 -68.52 -49.44 -48.39
CA GLU A 547 -69.63 -49.43 -47.42
C GLU A 547 -70.02 -48.01 -46.96
N GLY A 548 -69.30 -46.97 -47.38
CA GLY A 548 -69.56 -45.58 -46.97
C GLY A 548 -69.35 -45.31 -45.48
N THR A 549 -68.66 -46.20 -44.76
CA THR A 549 -68.49 -46.15 -43.30
C THR A 549 -67.23 -45.38 -42.86
N ARG A 550 -66.37 -44.97 -43.79
CA ARG A 550 -65.14 -44.22 -43.47
C ARG A 550 -65.48 -42.84 -42.90
N PRO A 551 -64.95 -42.45 -41.74
CA PRO A 551 -65.14 -41.11 -41.19
C PRO A 551 -64.39 -40.05 -42.02
N SER A 552 -64.85 -38.81 -41.95
CA SER A 552 -64.21 -37.66 -42.62
C SER A 552 -62.87 -37.23 -41.99
N SER A 553 -62.56 -37.72 -40.79
CA SER A 553 -61.30 -37.49 -40.09
C SER A 553 -61.02 -38.57 -39.05
N ILE A 554 -59.75 -38.70 -38.66
CA ILE A 554 -59.31 -39.46 -37.49
C ILE A 554 -58.51 -38.56 -36.54
N THR A 555 -58.37 -38.95 -35.28
CA THR A 555 -57.45 -38.30 -34.34
C THR A 555 -56.26 -39.22 -34.09
N VAL A 556 -55.06 -38.73 -34.35
CA VAL A 556 -53.80 -39.40 -34.02
C VAL A 556 -53.18 -38.73 -32.81
N ASN A 557 -52.95 -39.50 -31.75
CA ASN A 557 -52.25 -39.07 -30.55
C ASN A 557 -50.75 -39.35 -30.70
N LEU A 558 -49.90 -38.37 -30.41
CA LEU A 558 -48.47 -38.55 -30.21
C LEU A 558 -48.22 -38.83 -28.73
N LEU A 559 -47.55 -39.94 -28.46
CA LEU A 559 -47.13 -40.31 -27.12
C LEU A 559 -45.63 -40.10 -26.97
N ALA A 560 -45.20 -39.51 -25.86
CA ALA A 560 -43.82 -39.51 -25.39
C ALA A 560 -43.76 -40.38 -24.13
N ASP A 561 -42.94 -41.42 -24.14
CA ASP A 561 -42.81 -42.39 -23.04
C ASP A 561 -44.16 -42.93 -22.55
N ASN A 562 -45.05 -43.26 -23.50
CA ASN A 562 -46.42 -43.75 -23.30
C ASN A 562 -47.42 -42.73 -22.68
N VAL A 563 -47.10 -41.44 -22.67
CA VAL A 563 -48.03 -40.37 -22.28
C VAL A 563 -48.38 -39.54 -23.50
N VAL A 564 -49.68 -39.29 -23.73
CA VAL A 564 -50.13 -38.40 -24.80
C VAL A 564 -49.61 -36.98 -24.55
N VAL A 565 -48.79 -36.47 -25.47
CA VAL A 565 -48.18 -35.13 -25.39
C VAL A 565 -48.67 -34.17 -26.45
N ASP A 566 -49.20 -34.69 -27.56
CA ASP A 566 -49.82 -33.90 -28.62
C ASP A 566 -50.85 -34.77 -29.38
N LYS A 567 -51.74 -34.13 -30.15
CA LYS A 567 -52.69 -34.84 -31.02
C LYS A 567 -52.93 -34.07 -32.31
N LYS A 568 -53.21 -34.81 -33.39
CA LYS A 568 -53.48 -34.24 -34.70
C LYS A 568 -54.72 -34.86 -35.32
N ILE A 569 -55.63 -34.01 -35.79
CA ILE A 569 -56.77 -34.44 -36.61
C ILE A 569 -56.26 -34.59 -38.03
N VAL A 570 -56.47 -35.76 -38.63
CA VAL A 570 -56.01 -36.11 -39.98
C VAL A 570 -57.22 -36.34 -40.87
N LYS A 571 -57.28 -35.63 -42.00
CA LYS A 571 -58.37 -35.67 -42.97
C LYS A 571 -57.89 -36.15 -44.33
N GLU A 572 -58.83 -36.44 -45.22
CA GLU A 572 -58.55 -36.72 -46.62
C GLU A 572 -57.89 -35.53 -47.34
N THR A 573 -58.25 -34.29 -46.99
CA THR A 573 -57.61 -33.07 -47.52
C THR A 573 -56.12 -32.96 -47.18
N ASP A 574 -55.67 -33.64 -46.12
CA ASP A 574 -54.27 -33.69 -45.70
C ASP A 574 -53.49 -34.83 -46.39
N GLY A 575 -54.11 -35.48 -47.39
CA GLY A 575 -53.58 -36.66 -48.06
C GLY A 575 -53.41 -37.85 -47.11
N TRP A 576 -54.18 -37.89 -46.02
CA TRP A 576 -54.04 -38.89 -44.95
C TRP A 576 -52.61 -38.94 -44.39
N SER A 577 -51.95 -37.80 -44.23
CA SER A 577 -50.59 -37.68 -43.69
C SER A 577 -50.55 -36.77 -42.46
N TYR A 578 -49.59 -37.02 -41.57
CA TYR A 578 -49.41 -36.20 -40.37
C TYR A 578 -47.94 -36.09 -39.96
N THR A 579 -47.64 -34.99 -39.27
CA THR A 579 -46.30 -34.63 -38.80
C THR A 579 -46.43 -33.85 -37.50
N PHE A 580 -45.61 -34.23 -36.53
CA PHE A 580 -45.33 -33.54 -35.28
C PHE A 580 -43.86 -33.06 -35.34
N ALA A 581 -43.65 -31.75 -35.27
CA ALA A 581 -42.33 -31.14 -35.42
C ALA A 581 -41.83 -30.52 -34.11
N ASN A 582 -40.51 -30.21 -34.04
CA ASN A 582 -39.88 -29.58 -32.88
C ASN A 582 -40.01 -30.39 -31.57
N LEU A 583 -39.95 -31.71 -31.69
CA LEU A 583 -40.07 -32.61 -30.56
C LEU A 583 -38.70 -32.75 -29.88
N PRO A 584 -38.56 -32.57 -28.56
CA PRO A 584 -37.27 -32.76 -27.89
C PRO A 584 -36.75 -34.19 -28.06
N LEU A 585 -35.47 -34.37 -28.39
CA LEU A 585 -34.88 -35.71 -28.47
C LEU A 585 -34.64 -36.33 -27.08
N LEU A 586 -34.33 -35.47 -26.10
CA LEU A 586 -33.97 -35.87 -24.74
C LEU A 586 -34.88 -35.18 -23.71
N LYS A 587 -35.28 -35.93 -22.68
CA LYS A 587 -35.89 -35.42 -21.45
C LYS A 587 -35.00 -35.81 -20.27
N GLU A 588 -34.51 -34.81 -19.55
CA GLU A 588 -33.62 -35.00 -18.39
C GLU A 588 -32.36 -35.84 -18.71
N GLY A 589 -31.86 -35.75 -19.94
CA GLY A 589 -30.70 -36.50 -20.42
C GLY A 589 -30.99 -37.91 -20.94
N ASN A 590 -32.24 -38.37 -20.87
CA ASN A 590 -32.67 -39.66 -21.43
C ASN A 590 -33.41 -39.47 -22.76
N GLU A 591 -33.20 -40.40 -23.70
CA GLU A 591 -33.90 -40.41 -24.99
C GLU A 591 -35.42 -40.60 -24.79
N ILE A 592 -36.20 -39.70 -25.40
CA ILE A 592 -37.66 -39.78 -25.36
C ILE A 592 -38.12 -40.79 -26.41
N LYS A 593 -38.90 -41.80 -25.98
CA LYS A 593 -39.50 -42.73 -26.92
C LYS A 593 -40.82 -42.20 -27.43
N TYR A 594 -40.84 -41.80 -28.70
CA TYR A 594 -42.09 -41.40 -29.37
C TYR A 594 -42.82 -42.60 -29.98
N SER A 595 -44.13 -42.66 -29.76
CA SER A 595 -45.06 -43.59 -30.42
C SER A 595 -46.35 -42.86 -30.80
N ILE A 596 -47.21 -43.53 -31.58
CA ILE A 596 -48.51 -42.99 -31.98
C ILE A 596 -49.63 -43.95 -31.66
N GLU A 597 -50.81 -43.41 -31.41
CA GLU A 597 -52.06 -44.12 -31.15
C GLU A 597 -53.19 -43.45 -31.92
N GLU A 598 -54.20 -44.22 -32.34
CA GLU A 598 -55.41 -43.67 -32.96
C GLU A 598 -56.58 -43.79 -32.00
N GLU A 599 -57.38 -42.73 -31.89
CA GLU A 599 -58.67 -42.83 -31.20
C GLU A 599 -59.59 -43.85 -31.92
N LYS A 600 -60.29 -44.68 -31.15
CA LYS A 600 -61.09 -45.79 -31.68
C LYS A 600 -62.03 -45.34 -32.81
N VAL A 601 -61.84 -45.91 -33.99
CA VAL A 601 -62.72 -45.71 -35.15
C VAL A 601 -63.79 -46.83 -35.17
N PRO A 602 -65.09 -46.52 -34.99
CA PRO A 602 -66.14 -47.53 -34.97
C PRO A 602 -66.20 -48.35 -36.26
N GLY A 603 -66.30 -49.67 -36.15
CA GLY A 603 -66.38 -50.60 -37.31
C GLY A 603 -65.03 -50.90 -37.97
N TYR A 604 -63.92 -50.40 -37.41
CA TYR A 604 -62.58 -50.63 -37.92
C TYR A 604 -61.64 -51.12 -36.83
N LYS A 605 -60.73 -52.01 -37.21
CA LYS A 605 -59.59 -52.44 -36.41
C LYS A 605 -58.35 -51.67 -36.82
N THR A 606 -57.75 -50.94 -35.88
CA THR A 606 -56.51 -50.18 -36.10
C THR A 606 -55.28 -51.09 -35.98
N ILE A 607 -54.34 -50.94 -36.92
CA ILE A 607 -53.02 -51.59 -36.94
C ILE A 607 -51.96 -50.50 -37.04
N ILE A 608 -50.93 -50.56 -36.19
CA ILE A 608 -49.85 -49.56 -36.12
C ILE A 608 -48.52 -50.19 -36.52
N ASN A 609 -47.87 -49.64 -37.54
CA ASN A 609 -46.56 -50.08 -38.04
C ASN A 609 -45.58 -48.91 -38.06
N GLY A 610 -44.69 -48.84 -37.06
CA GLY A 610 -43.86 -47.66 -36.82
C GLY A 610 -44.75 -46.46 -36.48
N PHE A 611 -44.75 -45.44 -37.34
CA PHE A 611 -45.64 -44.29 -37.24
C PHE A 611 -46.77 -44.30 -38.28
N ASN A 612 -46.97 -45.38 -39.04
CA ASN A 612 -48.08 -45.48 -39.98
C ASN A 612 -49.28 -46.21 -39.35
N LEU A 613 -50.48 -45.77 -39.69
CA LEU A 613 -51.75 -46.31 -39.20
C LEU A 613 -52.49 -46.99 -40.36
N THR A 614 -53.03 -48.18 -40.14
CA THR A 614 -53.93 -48.87 -41.07
C THR A 614 -55.25 -49.19 -40.38
N ASN A 615 -56.38 -48.81 -40.97
CA ASN A 615 -57.70 -49.25 -40.50
C ASN A 615 -58.26 -50.33 -41.41
N GLN A 616 -58.56 -51.49 -40.83
CA GLN A 616 -59.17 -52.63 -41.51
C GLN A 616 -60.64 -52.74 -41.11
N LEU A 617 -61.54 -52.79 -42.09
CA LEU A 617 -63.00 -52.85 -41.85
C LEU A 617 -63.40 -54.18 -41.18
N GLU A 618 -64.18 -54.13 -40.11
CA GLU A 618 -64.73 -55.31 -39.41
C GLU A 618 -66.05 -55.77 -40.08
N LYS A 619 -66.20 -57.07 -40.41
CA LYS A 619 -67.42 -57.63 -41.04
C LYS A 619 -68.40 -58.13 -39.97
N ASP A 620 -69.63 -57.62 -39.94
CA ASP A 620 -70.70 -58.15 -39.08
C ASP A 620 -72.06 -58.23 -39.81
N ASN A 621 -72.83 -59.29 -39.57
CA ASN A 621 -74.06 -59.67 -40.28
C ASN A 621 -75.33 -59.40 -39.43
N ASN A 622 -76.08 -58.30 -39.65
CA ASN A 622 -77.53 -58.17 -39.34
C ASN A 622 -78.16 -56.86 -39.91
N PRO A 623 -79.50 -56.76 -40.06
CA PRO A 623 -80.17 -55.87 -41.04
C PRO A 623 -80.15 -54.37 -40.68
N THR A 624 -80.13 -53.55 -41.74
CA THR A 624 -80.03 -52.09 -41.79
C THR A 624 -81.07 -51.37 -40.92
N SER A 625 -80.62 -50.74 -39.83
CA SER A 625 -81.37 -49.76 -39.05
C SER A 625 -81.06 -48.35 -39.55
N GLN A 626 -82.06 -47.45 -39.65
CA GLN A 626 -81.84 -46.02 -39.91
C GLN A 626 -81.72 -45.24 -38.59
N PHE A 627 -80.90 -44.18 -38.61
CA PHE A 627 -80.57 -43.39 -37.43
C PHE A 627 -80.95 -41.92 -37.63
N ILE A 628 -81.59 -41.31 -36.63
CA ILE A 628 -81.65 -39.84 -36.49
C ILE A 628 -80.54 -39.46 -35.52
N THR A 629 -79.51 -38.80 -36.01
CA THR A 629 -78.35 -38.42 -35.20
C THR A 629 -78.57 -37.04 -34.61
N VAL A 630 -78.29 -36.88 -33.31
CA VAL A 630 -78.37 -35.63 -32.60
C VAL A 630 -76.97 -35.21 -32.19
N ASN A 631 -76.56 -34.01 -32.59
CA ASN A 631 -75.30 -33.38 -32.23
C ASN A 631 -75.60 -32.16 -31.35
N LYS A 632 -74.97 -32.06 -30.20
CA LYS A 632 -75.06 -30.89 -29.32
C LYS A 632 -73.81 -30.04 -29.47
N VAL A 633 -74.02 -28.77 -29.82
CA VAL A 633 -72.99 -27.73 -29.92
C VAL A 633 -73.20 -26.70 -28.82
N TRP A 634 -72.09 -26.23 -28.26
CA TRP A 634 -72.05 -25.16 -27.27
C TRP A 634 -71.35 -23.94 -27.86
N ASP A 635 -72.09 -22.84 -28.00
CA ASP A 635 -71.56 -21.54 -28.39
C ASP A 635 -71.45 -20.67 -27.14
N ASP A 636 -70.46 -20.98 -26.31
CA ASP A 636 -70.27 -20.39 -24.97
C ASP A 636 -68.80 -20.10 -24.62
N TYR A 637 -67.99 -19.83 -25.66
CA TYR A 637 -66.57 -19.51 -25.52
C TYR A 637 -65.79 -20.56 -24.71
N ASN A 638 -65.99 -21.83 -25.05
CA ASN A 638 -65.39 -22.98 -24.37
C ASN A 638 -65.71 -23.02 -22.86
N ASN A 639 -66.97 -22.77 -22.51
CA ASN A 639 -67.47 -22.77 -21.13
C ASN A 639 -66.71 -21.79 -20.20
N GLN A 640 -66.33 -20.61 -20.70
CA GLN A 640 -65.56 -19.60 -19.95
C GLN A 640 -66.18 -19.29 -18.56
N ASP A 641 -67.51 -19.16 -18.51
CA ASP A 641 -68.24 -18.77 -17.31
C ASP A 641 -68.60 -19.98 -16.40
N ASN A 642 -68.20 -21.20 -16.79
CA ASN A 642 -68.50 -22.46 -16.10
C ASN A 642 -70.01 -22.68 -15.84
N LEU A 643 -70.85 -22.32 -16.83
CA LEU A 643 -72.31 -22.43 -16.77
C LEU A 643 -72.86 -23.65 -17.53
N ARG A 644 -72.03 -24.31 -18.34
CA ARG A 644 -72.41 -25.50 -19.11
C ARG A 644 -72.79 -26.64 -18.15
N PRO A 645 -73.98 -27.24 -18.26
CA PRO A 645 -74.35 -28.41 -17.48
C PRO A 645 -73.53 -29.64 -17.90
N ASN A 646 -73.41 -30.63 -17.01
CA ASN A 646 -72.68 -31.87 -17.29
C ASN A 646 -73.39 -32.78 -18.31
N SER A 647 -74.71 -32.64 -18.45
CA SER A 647 -75.51 -33.36 -19.43
C SER A 647 -76.77 -32.59 -19.81
N ILE A 648 -77.34 -32.91 -20.96
CA ILE A 648 -78.68 -32.50 -21.37
C ILE A 648 -79.49 -33.74 -21.77
N GLN A 649 -80.81 -33.59 -21.76
CA GLN A 649 -81.73 -34.57 -22.29
C GLN A 649 -82.44 -34.01 -23.52
N VAL A 650 -82.52 -34.84 -24.56
CA VAL A 650 -83.21 -34.55 -25.82
C VAL A 650 -84.28 -35.62 -26.07
N GLN A 651 -85.41 -35.20 -26.60
CA GLN A 651 -86.60 -36.03 -26.78
C GLN A 651 -86.98 -36.09 -28.25
N LEU A 652 -87.22 -37.30 -28.77
CA LEU A 652 -87.76 -37.49 -30.11
C LEU A 652 -89.28 -37.25 -30.12
N TYR A 653 -89.75 -36.53 -31.12
CA TYR A 653 -91.15 -36.27 -31.42
C TYR A 653 -91.48 -36.85 -32.78
N LYS A 654 -92.68 -37.42 -32.92
CA LYS A 654 -93.28 -37.83 -34.19
C LYS A 654 -94.57 -37.04 -34.38
N ASP A 655 -94.68 -36.31 -35.49
CA ASP A 655 -95.83 -35.46 -35.83
C ASP A 655 -96.24 -34.51 -34.70
N GLY A 656 -95.23 -33.91 -34.06
CA GLY A 656 -95.41 -32.98 -32.93
C GLY A 656 -95.76 -33.64 -31.58
N LYS A 657 -95.92 -34.96 -31.49
CA LYS A 657 -96.15 -35.70 -30.24
C LYS A 657 -94.86 -36.33 -29.72
N ALA A 658 -94.58 -36.18 -28.41
CA ALA A 658 -93.40 -36.76 -27.78
C ALA A 658 -93.51 -38.30 -27.71
N LEU A 659 -92.46 -39.00 -28.14
CA LEU A 659 -92.34 -40.45 -27.98
C LEU A 659 -91.71 -40.76 -26.62
N LYS A 660 -92.53 -40.98 -25.59
CA LYS A 660 -92.09 -41.02 -24.18
C LYS A 660 -90.90 -41.93 -23.87
N ASP A 661 -90.71 -43.01 -24.63
CA ASP A 661 -89.60 -43.97 -24.44
C ASP A 661 -88.35 -43.66 -25.28
N LYS A 662 -88.30 -42.48 -25.93
CA LYS A 662 -87.22 -42.04 -26.83
C LYS A 662 -86.60 -40.73 -26.32
N ILE A 663 -85.89 -40.85 -25.20
CA ILE A 663 -85.03 -39.79 -24.63
C ILE A 663 -83.57 -40.21 -24.77
N LEU A 664 -82.71 -39.29 -25.19
CA LEU A 664 -81.25 -39.46 -25.15
C LEU A 664 -80.65 -38.46 -24.17
N THR A 665 -79.68 -38.93 -23.39
CA THR A 665 -78.79 -38.06 -22.62
C THR A 665 -77.58 -37.77 -23.49
N LEU A 666 -77.25 -36.48 -23.67
CA LEU A 666 -76.02 -36.03 -24.31
C LEU A 666 -75.12 -35.45 -23.21
N ASP A 667 -73.87 -35.89 -23.17
CA ASP A 667 -72.88 -35.46 -22.19
C ASP A 667 -71.47 -35.59 -22.78
N GLU A 668 -70.44 -35.28 -21.98
CA GLU A 668 -69.06 -35.38 -22.44
C GLU A 668 -68.65 -36.82 -22.80
N SER A 669 -69.24 -37.84 -22.16
CA SER A 669 -68.87 -39.24 -22.37
C SER A 669 -69.29 -39.78 -23.73
N ASN A 670 -70.35 -39.22 -24.32
CA ASN A 670 -70.75 -39.48 -25.71
C ASN A 670 -70.38 -38.34 -26.66
N HIS A 671 -69.46 -37.46 -26.25
CA HIS A 671 -69.02 -36.29 -27.02
C HIS A 671 -70.19 -35.43 -27.51
N TRP A 672 -71.22 -35.29 -26.66
CA TRP A 672 -72.41 -34.52 -26.94
C TRP A 672 -73.15 -34.99 -28.22
N LYS A 673 -73.03 -36.27 -28.56
CA LYS A 673 -73.58 -36.85 -29.78
C LYS A 673 -74.19 -38.24 -29.52
N SER A 674 -75.41 -38.45 -29.97
CA SER A 674 -76.09 -39.76 -29.89
C SER A 674 -77.17 -39.87 -30.97
N SER A 675 -77.63 -41.08 -31.27
CA SER A 675 -78.62 -41.31 -32.33
C SER A 675 -79.84 -42.08 -31.84
N PHE A 676 -81.03 -41.70 -32.34
CA PHE A 676 -82.25 -42.47 -32.19
C PHE A 676 -82.31 -43.54 -33.28
N ILE A 677 -82.60 -44.79 -32.89
CA ILE A 677 -82.95 -45.85 -33.84
C ILE A 677 -84.42 -45.73 -34.20
N VAL A 678 -84.72 -45.65 -35.50
CA VAL A 678 -86.06 -45.64 -36.08
C VAL A 678 -86.23 -46.84 -37.03
N ALA A 679 -87.41 -47.49 -36.99
CA ALA A 679 -87.71 -48.66 -37.84
C ALA A 679 -88.10 -48.22 -39.27
N ASP A 680 -87.83 -49.09 -40.25
CA ASP A 680 -87.94 -48.80 -41.70
C ASP A 680 -89.30 -48.24 -42.14
N GLY A 681 -89.24 -47.26 -43.06
CA GLY A 681 -90.38 -46.59 -43.68
C GLY A 681 -90.14 -45.17 -44.22
N PHE A 682 -88.88 -44.73 -44.38
CA PHE A 682 -88.58 -43.37 -44.83
C PHE A 682 -88.38 -43.28 -46.35
N SER A 683 -89.43 -42.82 -47.03
CA SER A 683 -89.37 -42.22 -48.38
C SER A 683 -89.62 -40.73 -48.20
N SER A 684 -88.82 -39.89 -48.83
CA SER A 684 -88.83 -38.42 -48.77
C SER A 684 -90.09 -37.76 -49.35
N LYS A 685 -91.24 -38.44 -49.38
CA LYS A 685 -92.55 -37.89 -49.76
C LYS A 685 -93.68 -38.46 -48.90
N LYS A 686 -94.20 -37.56 -48.05
CA LYS A 686 -95.49 -37.53 -47.32
C LYS A 686 -95.63 -38.28 -45.97
N ASP A 687 -95.82 -37.44 -44.95
CA ASP A 687 -96.73 -37.55 -43.79
C ASP A 687 -96.26 -38.28 -42.51
N GLU A 688 -94.95 -38.39 -42.26
CA GLU A 688 -94.43 -38.59 -40.89
C GLU A 688 -93.22 -37.68 -40.61
N HIS A 689 -93.37 -36.67 -39.76
CA HIS A 689 -92.31 -35.71 -39.41
C HIS A 689 -91.72 -36.02 -38.03
N TYR A 690 -90.49 -36.53 -38.00
CA TYR A 690 -89.71 -36.60 -36.78
C TYR A 690 -89.04 -35.25 -36.49
N SER A 691 -89.04 -34.83 -35.23
CA SER A 691 -88.28 -33.68 -34.76
C SER A 691 -87.68 -33.98 -33.38
N VAL A 692 -86.58 -33.33 -33.03
CA VAL A 692 -85.95 -33.48 -31.71
C VAL A 692 -86.04 -32.15 -30.99
N LYS A 693 -86.36 -32.18 -29.69
CA LYS A 693 -86.30 -31.00 -28.83
C LYS A 693 -85.39 -31.27 -27.64
N GLU A 694 -84.61 -30.26 -27.26
CA GLU A 694 -83.94 -30.22 -25.96
C GLU A 694 -85.01 -29.99 -24.88
N ILE A 695 -85.02 -30.86 -23.86
CA ILE A 695 -86.00 -30.79 -22.75
C ILE A 695 -85.35 -30.37 -21.43
N SER A 696 -84.03 -30.15 -21.42
CA SER A 696 -83.31 -29.60 -20.27
C SER A 696 -83.51 -28.07 -20.20
N ASN A 697 -83.92 -27.56 -19.03
CA ASN A 697 -84.04 -26.12 -18.79
C ASN A 697 -82.70 -25.54 -18.33
N ILE A 698 -81.97 -24.89 -19.23
CA ILE A 698 -80.60 -24.41 -18.98
C ILE A 698 -80.62 -22.89 -18.86
N LYS A 699 -80.56 -22.39 -17.62
CA LYS A 699 -80.58 -20.96 -17.32
C LYS A 699 -79.42 -20.25 -18.03
N ARG A 700 -79.70 -19.07 -18.61
CA ARG A 700 -78.72 -18.17 -19.27
C ARG A 700 -78.17 -18.65 -20.62
N TYR A 701 -78.78 -19.68 -21.20
CA TYR A 701 -78.56 -20.09 -22.58
C TYR A 701 -79.82 -19.87 -23.41
N SER A 702 -79.64 -19.59 -24.70
CA SER A 702 -80.69 -19.65 -25.71
C SER A 702 -80.42 -20.81 -26.67
N THR A 703 -81.43 -21.62 -26.97
CA THR A 703 -81.30 -22.83 -27.81
C THR A 703 -81.76 -22.57 -29.24
N THR A 704 -80.97 -23.02 -30.21
CA THR A 704 -81.33 -23.13 -31.63
C THR A 704 -81.25 -24.60 -32.06
N ILE A 705 -82.09 -25.01 -33.01
CA ILE A 705 -82.13 -26.39 -33.52
C ILE A 705 -82.19 -26.35 -35.04
N ASP A 706 -81.18 -26.94 -35.67
CA ASP A 706 -81.06 -27.08 -37.12
C ASP A 706 -81.16 -28.57 -37.50
N THR A 707 -81.88 -28.89 -38.58
CA THR A 707 -82.03 -30.28 -39.04
C THR A 707 -81.73 -30.39 -40.53
N VAL A 708 -80.76 -31.23 -40.90
CA VAL A 708 -80.35 -31.51 -42.28
C VAL A 708 -80.14 -33.02 -42.43
N ASP A 709 -80.83 -33.66 -43.38
CA ASP A 709 -80.64 -35.08 -43.75
C ASP A 709 -80.50 -36.04 -42.54
N ASN A 710 -81.54 -36.08 -41.68
CA ASN A 710 -81.60 -36.89 -40.45
C ASN A 710 -80.53 -36.59 -39.38
N ASN A 711 -79.74 -35.53 -39.54
CA ASN A 711 -78.87 -34.98 -38.50
C ASN A 711 -79.51 -33.73 -37.89
N VAL A 712 -79.77 -33.79 -36.59
CA VAL A 712 -80.24 -32.66 -35.79
C VAL A 712 -79.04 -32.06 -35.05
N THR A 713 -78.76 -30.79 -35.24
CA THR A 713 -77.80 -30.03 -34.46
C THR A 713 -78.55 -29.11 -33.51
N ILE A 714 -78.31 -29.28 -32.22
CA ILE A 714 -78.85 -28.39 -31.18
C ILE A 714 -77.70 -27.50 -30.71
N THR A 715 -77.84 -26.18 -30.81
CA THR A 715 -76.82 -25.24 -30.36
C THR A 715 -77.34 -24.44 -29.17
N ASN A 716 -76.58 -24.42 -28.06
CA ASN A 716 -76.86 -23.54 -26.94
C ASN A 716 -75.89 -22.36 -26.96
N HIS A 717 -76.44 -21.14 -27.08
CA HIS A 717 -75.69 -19.90 -27.15
C HIS A 717 -75.64 -19.20 -25.79
N HIS A 718 -74.44 -18.76 -25.39
CA HIS A 718 -74.18 -17.94 -24.22
C HIS A 718 -73.16 -16.85 -24.56
N VAL A 719 -73.49 -15.59 -24.27
CA VAL A 719 -72.62 -14.43 -24.53
C VAL A 719 -71.99 -13.96 -23.21
N PRO A 720 -70.66 -14.14 -23.00
CA PRO A 720 -69.94 -13.66 -21.83
C PRO A 720 -69.88 -12.13 -21.78
N LYS A 721 -69.74 -11.56 -20.58
CA LYS A 721 -69.54 -10.11 -20.38
C LYS A 721 -68.06 -9.78 -20.21
N TYR A 722 -67.60 -8.74 -20.90
CA TYR A 722 -66.26 -8.19 -20.78
C TYR A 722 -66.27 -6.83 -20.05
N PHE A 723 -65.14 -6.49 -19.45
CA PHE A 723 -64.85 -5.30 -18.66
C PHE A 723 -63.68 -4.54 -19.27
N LYS A 724 -63.60 -3.23 -19.00
CA LYS A 724 -62.50 -2.36 -19.43
C LYS A 724 -61.92 -1.65 -18.21
N VAL A 725 -60.60 -1.63 -18.10
CA VAL A 725 -59.86 -0.83 -17.11
C VAL A 725 -59.13 0.28 -17.85
N SER A 726 -59.44 1.54 -17.54
CA SER A 726 -58.72 2.70 -18.08
C SER A 726 -58.43 3.71 -16.99
N GLY A 727 -57.29 4.36 -17.11
CA GLY A 727 -56.73 5.21 -16.07
C GLY A 727 -55.82 6.30 -16.60
N GLU A 728 -55.56 7.28 -15.75
CA GLU A 728 -54.61 8.36 -16.00
C GLU A 728 -53.56 8.41 -14.90
N LYS A 729 -52.35 8.81 -15.28
CA LYS A 729 -51.26 9.08 -14.35
C LYS A 729 -51.20 10.57 -14.05
N ILE A 730 -51.37 10.89 -12.77
CA ILE A 730 -51.37 12.25 -12.23
C ILE A 730 -50.08 12.46 -11.44
N TRP A 731 -49.44 13.61 -11.65
CA TRP A 731 -48.22 14.03 -10.95
C TRP A 731 -48.53 15.22 -10.03
N LYS A 732 -48.39 15.03 -8.71
CA LYS A 732 -48.48 16.08 -7.69
C LYS A 732 -47.06 16.50 -7.26
N ASP A 733 -46.37 17.21 -8.14
CA ASP A 733 -44.96 17.60 -8.01
C ASP A 733 -44.64 19.02 -8.50
N ASN A 734 -45.63 19.91 -8.49
CA ASN A 734 -45.52 21.30 -8.93
C ASN A 734 -44.94 21.44 -10.35
N ASN A 735 -45.54 20.74 -11.33
CA ASN A 735 -45.08 20.73 -12.73
C ASN A 735 -43.59 20.34 -12.87
N ASP A 736 -43.17 19.32 -12.14
CA ASP A 736 -41.79 18.79 -12.16
C ASP A 736 -40.71 19.85 -11.82
N GLN A 737 -41.01 20.76 -10.87
CA GLN A 737 -40.07 21.82 -10.45
C GLN A 737 -38.70 21.26 -10.02
N LYS A 738 -38.67 20.06 -9.43
CA LYS A 738 -37.45 19.39 -8.94
C LYS A 738 -36.72 18.56 -10.02
N LYS A 739 -37.24 18.48 -11.26
CA LYS A 739 -36.70 17.66 -12.37
C LYS A 739 -36.46 16.20 -11.97
N LYS A 740 -37.40 15.63 -11.23
CA LYS A 740 -37.34 14.25 -10.71
C LYS A 740 -38.32 13.32 -11.40
N ARG A 741 -39.24 13.86 -12.21
CA ARG A 741 -40.23 13.06 -12.92
C ARG A 741 -39.55 12.18 -13.98
N PRO A 742 -39.78 10.85 -13.97
CA PRO A 742 -39.24 9.96 -14.99
C PRO A 742 -39.91 10.20 -16.35
N THR A 743 -39.22 9.82 -17.44
CA THR A 743 -39.74 9.93 -18.82
C THR A 743 -40.81 8.88 -19.15
N SER A 744 -40.89 7.82 -18.34
CA SER A 744 -41.89 6.75 -18.45
C SER A 744 -42.10 6.05 -17.12
N ILE A 745 -43.26 5.42 -16.96
CA ILE A 745 -43.59 4.52 -15.85
C ILE A 745 -44.14 3.20 -16.38
N THR A 746 -44.19 2.17 -15.54
CA THR A 746 -44.81 0.89 -15.86
C THR A 746 -46.04 0.70 -14.98
N ILE A 747 -47.20 0.50 -15.62
CA ILE A 747 -48.47 0.18 -14.95
C ILE A 747 -48.72 -1.32 -15.03
N ASN A 748 -48.99 -1.93 -13.89
CA ASN A 748 -49.30 -3.35 -13.76
C ASN A 748 -50.82 -3.52 -13.59
N LEU A 749 -51.47 -4.30 -14.46
CA LEU A 749 -52.85 -4.76 -14.28
C LEU A 749 -52.84 -6.08 -13.53
N LEU A 750 -53.52 -6.12 -12.38
CA LEU A 750 -53.67 -7.31 -11.56
C LEU A 750 -55.09 -7.85 -11.71
N ALA A 751 -55.22 -9.16 -11.93
CA ALA A 751 -56.46 -9.91 -11.77
C ALA A 751 -56.32 -10.82 -10.55
N ASN A 752 -57.21 -10.69 -9.56
CA ASN A 752 -57.17 -11.50 -8.33
C ASN A 752 -55.78 -11.50 -7.65
N ASN A 753 -55.16 -10.32 -7.55
CA ASN A 753 -53.82 -10.07 -6.99
C ASN A 753 -52.63 -10.65 -7.77
N LYS A 754 -52.82 -11.18 -8.99
CA LYS A 754 -51.72 -11.59 -9.88
C LYS A 754 -51.58 -10.62 -11.04
N ILE A 755 -50.36 -10.18 -11.35
CA ILE A 755 -50.09 -9.36 -12.53
C ILE A 755 -50.39 -10.21 -13.78
N ILE A 756 -51.28 -9.70 -14.64
CA ILE A 756 -51.69 -10.37 -15.89
C ILE A 756 -51.31 -9.58 -17.15
N ALA A 757 -51.06 -8.28 -17.01
CA ALA A 757 -50.59 -7.43 -18.09
C ALA A 757 -49.81 -6.24 -17.51
N GLN A 758 -48.88 -5.71 -18.29
CA GLN A 758 -48.14 -4.50 -17.96
C GLN A 758 -48.15 -3.55 -19.15
N LYS A 759 -48.18 -2.24 -18.90
CA LYS A 759 -48.12 -1.21 -19.94
C LYS A 759 -47.16 -0.09 -19.53
N LYS A 760 -46.22 0.23 -20.41
CA LYS A 760 -45.35 1.40 -20.26
C LYS A 760 -46.10 2.65 -20.71
N VAL A 761 -46.13 3.68 -19.87
CA VAL A 761 -46.86 4.93 -20.11
C VAL A 761 -45.89 6.10 -20.08
N THR A 762 -46.05 7.04 -21.02
CA THR A 762 -45.15 8.20 -21.18
C THR A 762 -45.94 9.48 -21.34
N ALA A 763 -45.24 10.63 -21.34
CA ALA A 763 -45.84 11.92 -21.63
C ALA A 763 -46.44 12.03 -23.05
N LEU A 764 -45.93 11.27 -24.03
CA LEU A 764 -46.42 11.29 -25.41
C LEU A 764 -47.86 10.76 -25.53
N GLU A 765 -48.25 9.85 -24.63
CA GLU A 765 -49.60 9.28 -24.54
C GLU A 765 -50.50 10.08 -23.59
N ASN A 766 -50.12 11.33 -23.28
CA ASN A 766 -50.77 12.18 -22.29
C ASN A 766 -50.95 11.48 -20.93
N TRP A 767 -50.01 10.60 -20.56
CA TRP A 767 -50.05 9.86 -19.30
C TRP A 767 -51.33 9.01 -19.10
N LYS A 768 -51.96 8.54 -20.19
CA LYS A 768 -53.17 7.69 -20.13
C LYS A 768 -52.89 6.23 -20.49
N TYR A 769 -53.68 5.31 -19.95
CA TYR A 769 -53.61 3.89 -20.29
C TYR A 769 -54.97 3.21 -20.26
N GLU A 770 -55.06 2.10 -20.98
CA GLU A 770 -56.23 1.25 -21.04
C GLU A 770 -55.87 -0.22 -21.26
N PHE A 771 -56.71 -1.09 -20.71
CA PHE A 771 -56.75 -2.53 -20.89
C PHE A 771 -58.20 -2.91 -21.22
N ILE A 772 -58.41 -3.52 -22.39
CA ILE A 772 -59.72 -3.90 -22.94
C ILE A 772 -59.92 -5.41 -22.89
N ASP A 773 -61.13 -5.88 -23.21
CA ASP A 773 -61.51 -7.30 -23.32
C ASP A 773 -61.20 -8.14 -22.08
N LEU A 774 -61.34 -7.54 -20.89
CA LEU A 774 -61.05 -8.20 -19.63
C LEU A 774 -62.27 -9.02 -19.18
N PRO A 775 -62.17 -10.35 -19.02
CA PRO A 775 -63.33 -11.17 -18.63
C PRO A 775 -63.87 -10.75 -17.26
N VAL A 776 -65.20 -10.65 -17.11
CA VAL A 776 -65.80 -10.34 -15.80
C VAL A 776 -65.71 -11.53 -14.83
N MET A 777 -65.65 -12.75 -15.36
CA MET A 777 -65.65 -14.00 -14.61
C MET A 777 -64.49 -14.90 -15.05
N ASP A 778 -63.86 -15.59 -14.11
CA ASP A 778 -62.93 -16.70 -14.34
C ASP A 778 -63.43 -17.92 -13.58
N LYS A 779 -63.70 -19.03 -14.29
CA LYS A 779 -64.23 -20.28 -13.73
C LYS A 779 -65.44 -20.09 -12.80
N GLY A 780 -66.35 -19.18 -13.18
CA GLY A 780 -67.57 -18.88 -12.42
C GLY A 780 -67.39 -17.95 -11.21
N LYS A 781 -66.21 -17.37 -10.98
CA LYS A 781 -65.97 -16.35 -9.94
C LYS A 781 -65.68 -14.99 -10.56
N GLN A 782 -66.22 -13.93 -9.97
CA GLN A 782 -65.96 -12.56 -10.43
C GLN A 782 -64.47 -12.22 -10.28
N ILE A 783 -63.87 -11.68 -11.33
CA ILE A 783 -62.46 -11.25 -11.33
C ILE A 783 -62.36 -9.86 -10.71
N ASN A 784 -61.49 -9.70 -9.72
CA ASN A 784 -61.17 -8.40 -9.13
C ASN A 784 -59.96 -7.78 -9.85
N TYR A 785 -60.21 -6.75 -10.66
CA TYR A 785 -59.17 -5.99 -11.34
C TYR A 785 -58.65 -4.84 -10.48
N ARG A 786 -57.32 -4.73 -10.40
CA ARG A 786 -56.61 -3.64 -9.72
C ARG A 786 -55.42 -3.19 -10.56
N ILE A 787 -54.91 -2.02 -10.25
CA ILE A 787 -53.70 -1.49 -10.87
C ILE A 787 -52.65 -1.20 -9.80
N THR A 788 -51.38 -1.34 -10.16
CA THR A 788 -50.25 -0.86 -9.38
C THR A 788 -49.22 -0.22 -10.30
N GLU A 789 -48.30 0.54 -9.74
CA GLU A 789 -47.14 1.10 -10.44
C GLU A 789 -45.87 0.44 -9.89
N ASP A 790 -44.86 0.25 -10.74
CA ASP A 790 -43.51 -0.01 -10.24
C ASP A 790 -43.02 1.18 -9.41
N LYS A 791 -42.19 0.90 -8.39
CA LYS A 791 -41.70 1.94 -7.47
C LYS A 791 -41.01 3.06 -8.24
N VAL A 792 -41.53 4.28 -8.15
CA VAL A 792 -40.89 5.50 -8.70
C VAL A 792 -40.06 6.16 -7.59
N PRO A 793 -38.71 6.20 -7.71
CA PRO A 793 -37.86 6.79 -6.66
C PRO A 793 -38.19 8.26 -6.38
N GLY A 794 -38.30 8.62 -5.10
CA GLY A 794 -38.60 9.99 -4.65
C GLY A 794 -40.07 10.38 -4.68
N TYR A 795 -40.96 9.43 -4.99
CA TYR A 795 -42.40 9.65 -5.03
C TYR A 795 -43.14 8.61 -4.20
N ARG A 796 -44.23 9.06 -3.57
CA ARG A 796 -45.24 8.21 -2.95
C ARG A 796 -46.38 8.00 -3.93
N THR A 797 -46.65 6.73 -4.25
CA THR A 797 -47.72 6.32 -5.16
C THR A 797 -49.00 6.02 -4.40
N SER A 798 -50.13 6.57 -4.85
CA SER A 798 -51.48 6.16 -4.45
C SER A 798 -52.33 5.84 -5.68
N VAL A 799 -53.35 4.99 -5.47
CA VAL A 799 -54.28 4.57 -6.53
C VAL A 799 -55.68 4.96 -6.13
N GLU A 800 -56.34 5.75 -6.97
CA GLU A 800 -57.75 6.12 -6.81
C GLU A 800 -58.56 5.56 -7.98
N LYS A 801 -59.41 4.57 -7.70
CA LYS A 801 -60.06 3.71 -8.72
C LYS A 801 -59.01 3.04 -9.63
N PHE A 802 -58.82 3.58 -10.82
CA PHE A 802 -57.81 3.17 -11.78
C PHE A 802 -56.90 4.32 -12.20
N ASN A 803 -56.83 5.41 -11.44
CA ASN A 803 -55.85 6.48 -11.66
C ASN A 803 -54.68 6.31 -10.70
N ILE A 804 -53.47 6.61 -11.16
CA ILE A 804 -52.24 6.54 -10.36
C ILE A 804 -51.78 7.96 -10.06
N ILE A 805 -51.57 8.26 -8.79
CA ILE A 805 -51.18 9.58 -8.31
C ILE A 805 -49.82 9.44 -7.65
N ASN A 806 -48.81 10.15 -8.18
CA ASN A 806 -47.51 10.22 -7.50
C ASN A 806 -47.37 11.59 -6.90
N THR A 807 -47.15 11.62 -5.59
CA THR A 807 -46.87 12.83 -4.83
C THR A 807 -45.39 12.84 -4.50
N ILE A 808 -44.70 13.94 -4.79
CA ILE A 808 -43.26 14.05 -4.49
C ILE A 808 -43.06 13.90 -2.98
N GLU A 809 -42.10 13.07 -2.57
CA GLU A 809 -41.73 12.98 -1.16
C GLU A 809 -40.82 14.17 -0.82
N ASP A 810 -41.34 15.13 -0.05
CA ASP A 810 -40.53 16.19 0.54
C ASP A 810 -39.71 15.59 1.68
N SER A 811 -38.39 15.68 1.56
CA SER A 811 -37.46 15.35 2.64
C SER A 811 -37.67 16.35 3.79
N ILE A 812 -38.44 15.95 4.80
CA ILE A 812 -38.47 16.60 6.10
C ILE A 812 -37.75 15.70 7.11
N SER A 813 -36.88 16.36 7.85
CA SER A 813 -36.03 15.96 8.95
C SER A 813 -36.77 15.34 10.14
N GLU A 814 -36.02 14.63 10.97
CA GLU A 814 -36.36 14.24 12.35
C GLU A 814 -37.07 15.37 13.11
N ASP A 815 -38.30 15.10 13.56
CA ASP A 815 -38.91 15.53 14.83
C ASP A 815 -40.44 15.57 14.71
N SER A 816 -41.12 14.62 15.37
CA SER A 816 -42.39 14.77 16.12
C SER A 816 -43.16 13.44 16.21
N ILE A 817 -43.14 12.85 17.41
CA ILE A 817 -44.06 11.79 17.87
C ILE A 817 -45.04 12.45 18.85
N SER A 818 -46.35 12.31 18.60
CA SER A 818 -47.45 12.28 19.60
C SER A 818 -48.73 11.87 18.85
N SER A 819 -49.25 10.65 18.98
CA SER A 819 -50.05 10.05 20.07
C SER A 819 -51.56 10.07 19.75
N GLU A 820 -52.20 8.91 19.97
CA GLU A 820 -53.65 8.58 19.90
C GLU A 820 -54.18 8.29 18.47
N ASP A 821 -54.76 7.14 18.12
CA ASP A 821 -55.34 6.06 18.92
C ASP A 821 -55.23 4.69 18.23
N GLU A 822 -55.10 3.68 19.08
CA GLU A 822 -55.23 2.25 18.84
C GLU A 822 -56.63 1.86 18.32
N ASP A 823 -56.65 0.73 17.62
CA ASP A 823 -57.58 -0.40 17.87
C ASP A 823 -58.18 -0.95 16.57
N LEU A 824 -57.47 -1.90 15.94
CA LEU A 824 -58.11 -2.98 15.16
C LEU A 824 -57.19 -4.15 14.75
N SER A 825 -55.97 -4.30 15.29
CA SER A 825 -55.07 -5.43 14.94
C SER A 825 -54.77 -6.41 16.08
N ALA A 826 -55.30 -6.18 17.28
CA ALA A 826 -55.27 -7.15 18.37
C ALA A 826 -56.36 -8.23 18.22
N LYS A 827 -56.36 -8.96 17.09
CA LYS A 827 -57.18 -10.17 16.89
C LYS A 827 -56.76 -10.95 15.64
N LEU A 828 -55.53 -11.48 15.60
CA LEU A 828 -55.23 -12.75 14.90
C LEU A 828 -53.81 -13.31 15.17
N SER A 829 -53.20 -13.04 16.33
CA SER A 829 -51.98 -13.73 16.80
C SER A 829 -52.25 -14.52 18.09
N LYS A 830 -53.17 -15.47 18.00
CA LYS A 830 -53.32 -16.57 18.96
C LYS A 830 -53.73 -17.82 18.22
N GLU A 831 -52.75 -18.46 17.60
CA GLU A 831 -52.71 -19.91 17.48
C GLU A 831 -51.28 -20.35 17.18
N LYS A 832 -50.77 -21.25 18.04
CA LYS A 832 -49.45 -21.90 18.03
C LYS A 832 -48.32 -21.17 18.74
N GLU A 833 -48.56 -20.90 20.02
CA GLU A 833 -47.51 -20.98 21.05
C GLU A 833 -48.03 -21.84 22.22
N THR A 834 -47.67 -23.12 22.19
CA THR A 834 -47.70 -24.14 23.26
C THR A 834 -47.07 -25.35 22.57
N GLU A 835 -46.02 -26.03 23.01
CA GLU A 835 -45.24 -26.23 24.22
C GLU A 835 -43.83 -26.60 23.68
N MET A 836 -42.69 -26.61 24.34
CA MET A 836 -42.34 -26.92 25.72
C MET A 836 -40.84 -26.62 25.81
N ILE A 837 -40.43 -25.78 26.76
CA ILE A 837 -39.03 -25.66 27.17
C ILE A 837 -38.64 -26.96 27.87
N LYS A 838 -37.58 -27.66 27.42
CA LYS A 838 -36.81 -28.55 28.29
C LYS A 838 -35.38 -28.78 27.79
N GLN A 839 -34.45 -28.44 28.69
CA GLN A 839 -33.13 -29.04 28.91
C GLN A 839 -32.05 -28.91 27.82
N LYS A 840 -31.25 -27.83 27.98
CA LYS A 840 -29.78 -27.99 27.98
C LYS A 840 -29.38 -28.62 29.32
N GLN A 841 -28.78 -29.81 29.30
CA GLN A 841 -27.61 -30.25 30.09
C GLN A 841 -27.46 -31.78 30.09
N GLN A 842 -26.43 -32.31 29.42
CA GLN A 842 -25.33 -33.11 30.01
C GLN A 842 -24.42 -33.70 28.91
N LEU A 843 -23.17 -33.24 28.91
CA LEU A 843 -21.87 -33.96 28.86
C LEU A 843 -21.72 -35.30 28.08
N PRO A 844 -20.53 -35.58 27.53
CA PRO A 844 -19.51 -36.18 28.39
C PRO A 844 -18.20 -35.40 28.49
N LYS A 845 -17.64 -35.51 29.70
CA LYS A 845 -16.23 -35.33 30.05
C LYS A 845 -15.44 -36.58 29.63
N THR A 846 -14.11 -36.44 29.64
CA THR A 846 -13.05 -37.49 29.69
C THR A 846 -12.94 -38.39 28.45
N GLY A 847 -11.76 -38.76 27.95
CA GLY A 847 -10.39 -38.63 28.41
C GLY A 847 -9.48 -39.58 27.62
N THR A 848 -8.17 -39.39 27.81
CA THR A 848 -7.09 -40.41 27.81
C THR A 848 -6.59 -41.11 26.52
N LEU A 849 -5.26 -40.95 26.38
CA LEU A 849 -4.20 -41.95 26.15
C LEU A 849 -3.89 -42.56 24.76
N ASN A 850 -2.68 -42.18 24.30
CA ASN A 850 -1.51 -43.00 23.94
C ASN A 850 -1.45 -43.90 22.69
N GLN A 851 -0.33 -43.68 21.97
CA GLN A 851 0.59 -44.64 21.30
C GLN A 851 0.03 -45.42 20.10
N SER A 852 0.73 -45.68 18.98
CA SER A 852 2.15 -45.68 18.55
C SER A 852 2.11 -45.67 16.98
N LEU A 853 3.13 -45.33 16.19
CA LEU A 853 4.31 -46.15 15.85
C LEU A 853 5.18 -45.33 14.84
N ILE A 854 6.38 -44.88 15.23
CA ILE A 854 7.71 -45.24 14.68
C ILE A 854 7.89 -45.12 13.16
N LEU A 855 8.79 -44.21 12.71
CA LEU A 855 9.97 -44.50 11.86
C LEU A 855 10.76 -43.21 11.49
N MET A 856 11.92 -43.04 12.16
CA MET A 856 13.28 -42.81 11.58
C MET A 856 13.49 -41.61 10.63
N LEU A 857 14.46 -40.71 10.78
CA LEU A 857 15.85 -40.85 11.24
C LEU A 857 16.40 -39.48 11.69
N SER A 858 17.19 -39.52 12.76
CA SER A 858 18.08 -38.47 13.26
C SER A 858 19.27 -38.21 12.33
N GLY A 859 19.51 -36.95 11.98
CA GLY A 859 20.73 -36.47 11.33
C GLY A 859 21.66 -35.78 12.33
N VAL A 860 22.78 -36.43 12.62
CA VAL A 860 23.89 -35.98 13.48
C VAL A 860 24.76 -34.96 12.73
N MET A 861 25.40 -34.06 13.48
CA MET A 861 26.80 -33.58 13.33
C MET A 861 26.98 -32.06 13.45
N LEU A 862 27.39 -31.67 14.66
CA LEU A 862 28.59 -30.86 14.90
C LEU A 862 29.67 -31.08 13.83
N SER A 863 30.13 -29.99 13.18
CA SER A 863 31.54 -29.62 12.97
C SER A 863 31.74 -28.83 11.68
N PHE A 864 31.74 -27.49 11.74
CA PHE A 864 32.32 -26.66 10.65
C PHE A 864 32.88 -25.32 11.17
N VAL A 865 33.63 -25.36 12.28
CA VAL A 865 34.51 -24.25 12.75
C VAL A 865 35.97 -24.47 12.29
N GLY A 866 36.27 -25.56 11.59
CA GLY A 866 37.61 -25.87 11.06
C GLY A 866 37.90 -25.39 9.62
N TYR A 867 36.91 -24.91 8.86
CA TYR A 867 37.09 -24.67 7.41
C TYR A 867 37.41 -23.21 7.04
N ILE A 868 37.22 -22.25 7.95
CA ILE A 868 37.53 -20.83 7.68
C ILE A 868 38.96 -20.45 8.12
N ILE A 869 39.63 -21.25 8.95
CA ILE A 869 41.01 -20.99 9.39
C ILE A 869 42.08 -21.57 8.43
N HIS A 870 41.71 -22.38 7.44
CA HIS A 870 42.66 -22.92 6.43
C HIS A 870 42.68 -22.15 5.09
N LYS A 871 41.86 -21.10 4.91
CA LYS A 871 41.80 -20.32 3.66
C LYS A 871 42.22 -18.86 3.78
N LEU A 872 43.00 -18.53 4.82
CA LEU A 872 43.71 -17.25 4.99
C LEU A 872 45.22 -17.42 5.25
N ARG A 873 45.80 -18.52 4.75
CA ARG A 873 47.26 -18.69 4.61
C ARG A 873 47.59 -19.36 3.28
N LYS A 874 47.39 -18.64 2.19
CA LYS A 874 48.17 -18.72 0.95
C LYS A 874 47.94 -17.51 0.10
#